data_AF-A0A0E4H9J8-F1
#
_entry.id   AF-A0A0E4H9J8-F1
#
_cell.length_a   1.000
_cell.length_b   1.000
_cell.length_c   1.000
_cell.angle_alpha   90.00
_cell.angle_beta   90.00
_cell.angle_gamma   90.00
#
_symmetry.space_group_name_H-M   'P 1'
#
loop_
_entity.id
_entity.type
_entity.pdbx_description
1 polymer ?
#
loop_
_entity_poly.entity_id
_entity_poly.type
_entity_poly.pdbx_seq_one_letter_code
_entity_poly.pdbx_strand_id
1 'polypeptide(L)'
;MVTRKRIRKLGLVVLLAAMTSSLFTAFPAITRAAASEAYNWKSVVTGAGGGFVPGIIFNQSEPDLIYARTDIGGAYRWNQATGSWVSISDAVGWVDWNKNGVDALATDPIDPDKVYMATGTYTNSWDDNGQIMRSSDRGNTWQSTPLPFKVGGNMPGRSAGERLVIDPNKNSILFFGARSGNGLWKSTDSGVTWSKVSSFPNAGTYIQNPTLEYGNDLVGLSWITFDQSTGTLGSATQTIYVGVADTASSVYRSTDGGATWTAIPGQPTGYLPHHGVLSSTGDLYITYSNGVGPYDGSKGEVWKLNTASGAWTNISPSTGTDNWYGFGGLAVDAQHPDTVMVSSLNAWWPDEVIFRSTNGGATWSRIWDWGFYPERTYKFAMDITAAPWLNHGITNSTSLDPSPKLGWMMGDLEIDPFNSDRMMYGTGATIYRTNNLTSWDSGGKVNIAVMAKGVEETAVLGLISPPSGTAHLITALGDVSGFRYEDLTQAPVKFQTSPSWATTTGIDYAELNPAYVVRVGGADKEKTPSMKSIGISNDGGVNWYMPNSEPSNGTKTTAGQGQVAVSASGNSILWSTSDIGVYYSKTTGNSWNVSSGVPAGAKVASDRVNPNKFYAFYAGTFYISTDGGATFSATAAAGFPANNVGGLQPNQAQISMKAMPGIEGDIWFAGGNAVEGKYGLWHSTDSGTSFTKLTNVEEADLIGFGMAAPGQNYMALYTVAKIDGVRGVFRSDDAGSSWVRINDDAHQYAKINMAITGDPRVYGRVYLGTNGRGTLYADPVNPPAASASITPTSASFDKKTANQADIAVTLTLNGTTLSSIKNGTTALSAGADYTVSGTNVTIKKEYLATQATGITRLSFNFSAGAAKTLTIAVSDTTGTANSIISPVTASFDKKTDNQADIPVTLTLNGNTLSSIKNGTAVLTAGTDYTVSGTTVTIKKEYLAAQPVGTTTLSFSFSAGAAQTLAVTIVDTVAPPAGALKVQMYNSGTAASANTISPKFKLVNTGTSAITLSGVKLRYYYTIDGEQTQNFFCDWSQVGSANVTGSFVKMPSATTGADYYLELGFNSSAGSLAAGASIDIQARVAKSDWTNYTQTGDYSFNGADTNYADWSKAPAYISGTLVWGNEPS
;
A
#
# COMPACT_ATOMS: atom_id res chain seq x y z
N MET A 1 -0.71 -2.38 -89.25
CA MET A 1 -0.74 -0.98 -89.73
C MET A 1 -0.53 -0.07 -88.52
N VAL A 2 0.66 0.52 -88.34
CA VAL A 2 0.99 1.94 -88.66
C VAL A 2 0.32 2.87 -87.61
N THR A 3 0.99 3.61 -86.70
CA THR A 3 2.37 4.13 -86.62
C THR A 3 2.67 4.65 -85.20
N ARG A 4 3.93 4.54 -84.78
CA ARG A 4 4.58 5.34 -83.71
C ARG A 4 4.74 6.82 -84.14
N LYS A 5 4.71 7.79 -83.21
CA LYS A 5 5.85 8.70 -82.90
C LYS A 5 5.51 9.86 -81.93
N ARG A 6 6.31 9.92 -80.85
CA ARG A 6 7.07 11.06 -80.28
C ARG A 6 6.29 12.32 -79.83
N ILE A 7 6.14 12.54 -78.52
CA ILE A 7 7.11 13.11 -77.54
C ILE A 7 6.99 14.65 -77.41
N ARG A 8 6.90 15.08 -76.14
CA ARG A 8 7.35 16.33 -75.47
C ARG A 8 6.35 17.46 -75.23
N LYS A 9 6.21 17.70 -73.92
CA LYS A 9 6.11 19.00 -73.24
C LYS A 9 4.83 19.79 -73.51
N LEU A 10 3.87 19.69 -72.60
CA LEU A 10 3.42 20.77 -71.70
C LEU A 10 2.08 20.33 -71.07
N GLY A 11 2.12 19.62 -69.95
CA GLY A 11 0.88 19.13 -69.32
C GLY A 11 1.09 18.45 -67.97
N LEU A 12 2.20 18.76 -67.29
CA LEU A 12 2.56 18.19 -65.99
C LEU A 12 2.85 19.31 -64.98
N VAL A 13 1.94 20.30 -64.88
CA VAL A 13 2.00 21.34 -63.84
C VAL A 13 0.65 21.63 -63.18
N VAL A 14 -0.48 21.12 -63.70
CA VAL A 14 -1.82 21.39 -63.09
C VAL A 14 -2.42 20.17 -62.39
N LEU A 15 -1.82 18.97 -62.49
CA LEU A 15 -2.24 17.78 -61.74
C LEU A 15 -1.38 17.46 -60.51
N LEU A 16 -0.47 18.34 -60.11
CA LEU A 16 0.37 18.18 -58.90
C LEU A 16 -0.05 19.08 -57.72
N ALA A 17 -1.08 19.92 -57.89
CA ALA A 17 -1.60 20.80 -56.82
C ALA A 17 -2.94 20.33 -56.22
N ALA A 18 -3.50 19.21 -56.69
CA ALA A 18 -4.74 18.63 -56.17
C ALA A 18 -4.55 17.22 -55.56
N MET A 19 -3.29 16.79 -55.34
CA MET A 19 -2.94 15.54 -54.65
C MET A 19 -1.93 15.76 -53.51
N THR A 20 -1.96 16.94 -52.87
CA THR A 20 -1.13 17.25 -51.68
C THR A 20 -1.95 17.60 -50.44
N SER A 21 -3.26 17.33 -50.43
CA SER A 21 -4.15 17.58 -49.28
C SER A 21 -4.89 16.32 -48.77
N SER A 22 -4.43 15.11 -49.13
CA SER A 22 -5.08 13.85 -48.70
C SER A 22 -4.10 12.74 -48.29
N LEU A 23 -2.88 13.12 -47.90
CA LEU A 23 -1.85 12.22 -47.38
C LEU A 23 -1.25 12.79 -46.07
N PHE A 24 -2.12 13.19 -45.15
CA PHE A 24 -1.83 12.90 -43.74
C PHE A 24 -2.38 11.50 -43.50
N THR A 25 -1.57 10.50 -43.83
CA THR A 25 -1.67 9.21 -43.13
C THR A 25 -1.58 9.56 -41.66
N ALA A 26 -2.71 9.45 -40.95
CA ALA A 26 -2.66 9.28 -39.51
C ALA A 26 -1.78 8.06 -39.28
N PHE A 27 -0.50 8.29 -38.95
CA PHE A 27 0.24 7.27 -38.22
C PHE A 27 -0.67 6.91 -37.05
N PRO A 28 -1.01 5.63 -36.84
CA PRO A 28 -1.70 5.27 -35.61
C PRO A 28 -0.86 5.88 -34.49
N ALA A 29 -1.50 6.71 -33.67
CA ALA A 29 -0.84 7.23 -32.48
C ALA A 29 -0.28 5.99 -31.78
N ILE A 30 1.04 5.93 -31.63
CA ILE A 30 1.68 4.88 -30.86
C ILE A 30 1.12 5.08 -29.45
N THR A 31 0.09 4.31 -29.09
CA THR A 31 -0.42 4.23 -27.73
C THR A 31 0.72 3.64 -26.92
N ARG A 32 1.50 4.52 -26.28
CA ARG A 32 2.51 4.09 -25.32
C ARG A 32 1.73 3.51 -24.15
N ALA A 33 1.96 2.24 -23.85
CA ALA A 33 1.49 1.65 -22.60
C ALA A 33 1.93 2.54 -21.43
N ALA A 34 1.09 2.64 -20.39
CA ALA A 34 1.47 3.24 -19.13
C ALA A 34 2.87 2.75 -18.72
N ALA A 35 3.69 3.65 -18.17
CA ALA A 35 5.02 3.27 -17.71
C ALA A 35 4.92 2.16 -16.64
N SER A 36 5.95 1.33 -16.52
CA SER A 36 6.05 0.35 -15.43
C SER A 36 7.12 0.76 -14.43
N GLU A 37 6.88 0.50 -13.15
CA GLU A 37 7.86 0.63 -12.07
C GLU A 37 8.08 -0.74 -11.44
N ALA A 38 9.35 -1.12 -11.27
CA ALA A 38 9.69 -2.43 -10.72
C ALA A 38 9.36 -2.51 -9.22
N TYR A 39 8.73 -3.61 -8.81
CA TYR A 39 8.25 -3.86 -7.46
C TYR A 39 8.64 -5.25 -6.96
N ASN A 40 8.84 -5.37 -5.65
CA ASN A 40 9.06 -6.65 -4.99
C ASN A 40 7.75 -7.18 -4.40
N TRP A 41 7.12 -8.13 -5.09
CA TRP A 41 5.89 -8.77 -4.62
C TRP A 41 6.19 -9.92 -3.66
N LYS A 42 5.50 -9.94 -2.52
CA LYS A 42 5.61 -10.98 -1.50
C LYS A 42 4.25 -11.29 -0.92
N SER A 43 4.05 -12.52 -0.45
CA SER A 43 2.89 -12.83 0.38
C SER A 43 3.04 -12.27 1.78
N VAL A 44 1.93 -11.80 2.34
CA VAL A 44 1.76 -11.65 3.79
C VAL A 44 1.58 -13.04 4.37
N VAL A 45 2.47 -13.45 5.28
CA VAL A 45 2.59 -14.84 5.73
C VAL A 45 1.46 -15.23 6.68
N THR A 46 0.65 -16.22 6.32
CA THR A 46 -0.25 -16.91 7.26
C THR A 46 0.41 -18.16 7.84
N GLY A 47 1.35 -18.78 7.11
CA GLY A 47 2.13 -19.94 7.54
C GLY A 47 1.48 -21.30 7.26
N ALA A 48 0.14 -21.39 7.20
CA ALA A 48 -0.58 -22.65 6.97
C ALA A 48 -1.20 -22.78 5.56
N GLY A 49 -1.22 -21.72 4.75
CA GLY A 49 -2.03 -21.66 3.53
C GLY A 49 -3.42 -21.07 3.80
N GLY A 50 -4.23 -21.73 4.63
CA GLY A 50 -5.57 -21.28 5.01
C GLY A 50 -6.68 -21.62 4.01
N GLY A 51 -6.41 -22.54 3.06
CA GLY A 51 -7.37 -23.07 2.09
C GLY A 51 -7.25 -24.58 1.92
N PHE A 52 -7.98 -25.14 0.96
CA PHE A 52 -8.06 -26.58 0.75
C PHE A 52 -7.03 -27.06 -0.27
N VAL A 53 -6.17 -27.99 0.15
CA VAL A 53 -5.24 -28.69 -0.75
C VAL A 53 -5.81 -30.07 -1.10
N PRO A 54 -6.56 -30.23 -2.21
CA PRO A 54 -7.19 -31.49 -2.60
C PRO A 54 -6.25 -32.54 -3.20
N GLY A 55 -4.98 -32.23 -3.45
CA GLY A 55 -4.03 -33.19 -4.02
C GLY A 55 -2.57 -32.83 -3.81
N ILE A 56 -1.76 -33.81 -3.43
CA ILE A 56 -0.30 -33.78 -3.29
C ILE A 56 0.26 -34.88 -4.18
N ILE A 57 1.24 -34.56 -5.01
CA ILE A 57 1.73 -35.48 -6.05
C ILE A 57 3.25 -35.58 -5.95
N PHE A 58 3.74 -36.74 -5.51
CA PHE A 58 5.16 -37.07 -5.54
C PHE A 58 5.56 -37.57 -6.93
N ASN A 59 6.70 -37.10 -7.44
CA ASN A 59 7.31 -37.71 -8.60
C ASN A 59 7.76 -39.14 -8.24
N GLN A 60 7.51 -40.10 -9.13
CA GLN A 60 7.81 -41.52 -8.88
C GLN A 60 9.26 -41.92 -9.21
N SER A 61 10.08 -40.98 -9.69
CA SER A 61 11.46 -41.22 -10.15
C SER A 61 12.50 -40.26 -9.56
N GLU A 62 12.10 -39.08 -9.10
CA GLU A 62 12.99 -38.09 -8.48
C GLU A 62 12.60 -37.84 -7.02
N PRO A 63 13.45 -38.22 -6.04
CA PRO A 63 13.21 -37.92 -4.63
C PRO A 63 13.06 -36.42 -4.39
N ASP A 64 12.24 -36.04 -3.41
CA ASP A 64 11.98 -34.64 -3.02
C ASP A 64 11.29 -33.76 -4.09
N LEU A 65 10.95 -34.28 -5.26
CA LEU A 65 10.14 -33.55 -6.25
C LEU A 65 8.65 -33.79 -5.97
N ILE A 66 8.00 -32.76 -5.40
CA ILE A 66 6.62 -32.83 -4.91
C ILE A 66 5.86 -31.62 -5.43
N TYR A 67 4.61 -31.84 -5.85
CA TYR A 67 3.68 -30.79 -6.22
C TYR A 67 2.44 -30.82 -5.32
N ALA A 68 1.79 -29.68 -5.16
CA ALA A 68 0.49 -29.57 -4.51
C ALA A 68 -0.44 -28.77 -5.42
N ARG A 69 -1.67 -29.25 -5.60
CA ARG A 69 -2.73 -28.54 -6.34
C ARG A 69 -3.79 -28.01 -5.39
N THR A 70 -4.36 -26.86 -5.74
CA THR A 70 -5.38 -26.17 -4.94
C THR A 70 -6.65 -25.95 -5.76
N ASP A 71 -7.78 -25.72 -5.07
CA ASP A 71 -9.06 -25.59 -5.74
C ASP A 71 -9.32 -24.19 -6.32
N ILE A 72 -8.69 -23.15 -5.75
CA ILE A 72 -8.81 -21.75 -6.22
C ILE A 72 -7.46 -21.01 -6.34
N GLY A 73 -6.35 -21.61 -5.91
CA GLY A 73 -5.07 -20.94 -5.68
C GLY A 73 -3.91 -21.35 -6.59
N GLY A 74 -4.18 -22.07 -7.67
CA GLY A 74 -3.15 -22.61 -8.56
C GLY A 74 -2.46 -23.86 -8.00
N ALA A 75 -1.19 -24.01 -8.33
CA ALA A 75 -0.36 -25.12 -7.86
C ALA A 75 0.98 -24.64 -7.33
N TYR A 76 1.63 -25.52 -6.57
CA TYR A 76 2.91 -25.27 -5.94
C TYR A 76 3.88 -26.41 -6.21
N ARG A 77 5.18 -26.09 -6.27
CA ARG A 77 6.28 -27.06 -6.26
C ARG A 77 7.04 -26.95 -4.95
N TRP A 78 7.34 -28.08 -4.32
CA TRP A 78 8.16 -28.14 -3.12
C TRP A 78 9.61 -27.76 -3.41
N ASN A 79 10.20 -26.96 -2.53
CA ASN A 79 11.63 -26.68 -2.50
C ASN A 79 12.23 -27.25 -1.22
N GLN A 80 12.88 -28.41 -1.39
CA GLN A 80 13.51 -29.14 -0.30
C GLN A 80 14.60 -28.33 0.43
N ALA A 81 15.37 -27.50 -0.29
CA ALA A 81 16.47 -26.75 0.29
C ALA A 81 16.00 -25.68 1.29
N THR A 82 14.81 -25.12 1.08
CA THR A 82 14.26 -24.05 1.93
C THR A 82 13.14 -24.53 2.86
N GLY A 83 12.70 -25.77 2.71
CA GLY A 83 11.57 -26.31 3.44
C GLY A 83 10.28 -25.55 3.17
N SER A 84 10.04 -25.15 1.90
CA SER A 84 8.89 -24.32 1.53
C SER A 84 8.37 -24.64 0.13
N TRP A 85 7.13 -24.23 -0.12
CA TRP A 85 6.48 -24.29 -1.42
C TRP A 85 6.73 -23.03 -2.25
N VAL A 86 6.79 -23.20 -3.57
CA VAL A 86 6.91 -22.13 -4.56
C VAL A 86 5.69 -22.19 -5.46
N SER A 87 4.92 -21.09 -5.57
CA SER A 87 3.81 -21.02 -6.53
C SER A 87 4.35 -21.15 -7.96
N ILE A 88 3.65 -21.94 -8.77
CA ILE A 88 3.93 -22.14 -10.20
C ILE A 88 2.77 -21.63 -11.06
N SER A 89 1.95 -20.71 -10.51
CA SER A 89 0.72 -20.21 -11.16
C SER A 89 0.51 -18.70 -11.07
N ASP A 90 1.43 -17.94 -10.46
CA ASP A 90 1.22 -16.50 -10.19
C ASP A 90 1.15 -15.64 -11.47
N ALA A 91 1.60 -16.16 -12.62
CA ALA A 91 1.47 -15.53 -13.93
C ALA A 91 0.05 -15.61 -14.53
N VAL A 92 -0.84 -16.44 -13.97
CA VAL A 92 -2.26 -16.50 -14.36
C VAL A 92 -2.91 -15.15 -14.08
N GLY A 93 -3.63 -14.60 -15.05
CA GLY A 93 -4.14 -13.23 -14.99
C GLY A 93 -5.64 -13.10 -14.94
N TRP A 94 -6.11 -11.87 -15.18
CA TRP A 94 -7.53 -11.51 -15.05
C TRP A 94 -8.45 -12.28 -16.00
N VAL A 95 -8.00 -12.49 -17.24
CA VAL A 95 -8.81 -13.09 -18.31
C VAL A 95 -8.86 -14.59 -18.17
N ASP A 96 -7.72 -15.22 -17.92
CA ASP A 96 -7.56 -16.66 -17.78
C ASP A 96 -7.53 -17.12 -16.32
N TRP A 97 -8.21 -16.36 -15.44
CA TRP A 97 -8.23 -16.53 -13.99
C TRP A 97 -8.60 -17.95 -13.54
N ASN A 98 -9.38 -18.66 -14.34
CA ASN A 98 -9.85 -20.01 -14.04
C ASN A 98 -8.74 -21.07 -14.05
N LYS A 99 -7.56 -20.75 -14.59
CA LYS A 99 -6.39 -21.63 -14.51
C LYS A 99 -5.92 -21.89 -13.08
N ASN A 100 -6.30 -21.04 -12.12
CA ASN A 100 -6.01 -21.27 -10.72
C ASN A 100 -6.90 -22.34 -10.06
N GLY A 101 -7.99 -22.78 -10.70
CA GLY A 101 -8.67 -24.01 -10.32
C GLY A 101 -7.94 -25.21 -10.91
N VAL A 102 -7.17 -25.93 -10.09
CA VAL A 102 -6.34 -27.06 -10.56
C VAL A 102 -7.00 -28.38 -10.17
N ASP A 103 -7.73 -28.97 -11.13
CA ASP A 103 -8.54 -30.18 -10.94
C ASP A 103 -7.69 -31.46 -10.94
N ALA A 104 -6.54 -31.46 -11.63
CA ALA A 104 -5.58 -32.55 -11.61
C ALA A 104 -4.17 -32.09 -12.01
N LEU A 105 -3.14 -32.81 -11.53
CA LEU A 105 -1.73 -32.55 -11.86
C LEU A 105 -0.98 -33.87 -12.06
N ALA A 106 -0.14 -33.93 -13.11
CA ALA A 106 0.75 -35.07 -13.37
C ALA A 106 2.20 -34.60 -13.52
N THR A 107 3.11 -35.22 -12.77
CA THR A 107 4.57 -35.06 -12.93
C THR A 107 5.16 -36.27 -13.64
N ASP A 108 6.05 -36.03 -14.59
CA ASP A 108 6.56 -37.07 -15.50
C ASP A 108 7.64 -37.95 -14.81
N PRO A 109 7.46 -39.28 -14.76
CA PRO A 109 8.44 -40.18 -14.13
C PRO A 109 9.58 -40.62 -15.06
N ILE A 110 9.54 -40.26 -16.36
CA ILE A 110 10.63 -40.50 -17.32
C ILE A 110 11.51 -39.25 -17.44
N ASP A 111 10.88 -38.08 -17.44
CA ASP A 111 11.55 -36.77 -17.58
C ASP A 111 11.01 -35.79 -16.51
N PRO A 112 11.58 -35.80 -15.28
CA PRO A 112 11.06 -35.05 -14.13
C PRO A 112 10.97 -33.53 -14.29
N ASP A 113 11.57 -32.97 -15.35
CA ASP A 113 11.40 -31.56 -15.69
C ASP A 113 10.01 -31.25 -16.26
N LYS A 114 9.25 -32.27 -16.70
CA LYS A 114 7.91 -32.12 -17.24
C LYS A 114 6.82 -32.28 -16.19
N VAL A 115 5.88 -31.35 -16.22
CA VAL A 115 4.68 -31.35 -15.38
C VAL A 115 3.49 -30.80 -16.16
N TYR A 116 2.31 -31.33 -15.89
CA TYR A 116 1.06 -31.02 -16.58
C TYR A 116 -0.06 -30.76 -15.58
N MET A 117 -0.99 -29.87 -15.93
CA MET A 117 -2.16 -29.57 -15.10
C MET A 117 -3.43 -29.53 -15.94
N ALA A 118 -4.52 -30.11 -15.42
CA ALA A 118 -5.87 -29.85 -15.92
C ALA A 118 -6.46 -28.70 -15.09
N THR A 119 -6.78 -27.59 -15.75
CA THR A 119 -7.19 -26.37 -15.06
C THR A 119 -8.48 -25.77 -15.63
N GLY A 120 -9.19 -25.05 -14.77
CA GLY A 120 -10.56 -24.51 -14.92
C GLY A 120 -11.29 -24.71 -13.60
N THR A 121 -12.06 -23.73 -13.15
CA THR A 121 -12.54 -23.69 -11.76
C THR A 121 -13.94 -24.26 -11.60
N TYR A 122 -14.88 -23.89 -12.48
CA TYR A 122 -16.28 -24.33 -12.39
C TYR A 122 -16.79 -24.92 -13.71
N THR A 123 -17.74 -25.86 -13.60
CA THR A 123 -18.41 -26.47 -14.78
C THR A 123 -19.81 -25.91 -15.05
N ASN A 124 -20.34 -25.06 -14.14
CA ASN A 124 -21.61 -24.36 -14.29
C ASN A 124 -21.43 -23.00 -15.00
N SER A 125 -22.40 -22.09 -14.89
CA SER A 125 -22.37 -20.79 -15.60
C SER A 125 -21.30 -19.81 -15.10
N TRP A 126 -20.60 -20.12 -14.01
CA TRP A 126 -19.67 -19.20 -13.33
C TRP A 126 -18.29 -19.11 -13.98
N ASP A 127 -18.04 -19.88 -15.03
CA ASP A 127 -16.72 -20.01 -15.65
C ASP A 127 -16.82 -20.34 -17.14
N ASP A 128 -15.69 -20.31 -17.84
CA ASP A 128 -15.51 -20.71 -19.24
C ASP A 128 -14.93 -22.13 -19.34
N ASN A 129 -14.58 -22.55 -20.56
CA ASN A 129 -13.90 -23.82 -20.79
C ASN A 129 -12.54 -23.89 -20.08
N GLY A 130 -12.12 -25.10 -19.74
CA GLY A 130 -10.82 -25.35 -19.14
C GLY A 130 -9.73 -25.64 -20.17
N GLN A 131 -8.57 -26.04 -19.68
CA GLN A 131 -7.37 -26.29 -20.49
C GLN A 131 -6.46 -27.33 -19.85
N ILE A 132 -5.61 -27.94 -20.68
CA ILE A 132 -4.41 -28.64 -20.22
C ILE A 132 -3.21 -27.71 -20.34
N MET A 133 -2.50 -27.51 -19.24
CA MET A 133 -1.24 -26.79 -19.18
C MET A 133 -0.07 -27.79 -19.17
N ARG A 134 1.00 -27.45 -19.88
CA ARG A 134 2.24 -28.24 -19.91
C ARG A 134 3.46 -27.37 -19.67
N SER A 135 4.39 -27.86 -18.89
CA SER A 135 5.70 -27.26 -18.63
C SER A 135 6.79 -28.28 -18.87
N SER A 136 7.96 -27.80 -19.30
CA SER A 136 9.19 -28.59 -19.43
C SER A 136 10.30 -28.08 -18.50
N ASP A 137 9.93 -27.27 -17.51
CA ASP A 137 10.85 -26.65 -16.54
C ASP A 137 10.25 -26.65 -15.12
N ARG A 138 9.50 -27.71 -14.78
CA ARG A 138 8.89 -27.95 -13.47
C ARG A 138 7.84 -26.92 -13.06
N GLY A 139 7.24 -26.23 -14.02
CA GLY A 139 6.19 -25.24 -13.82
C GLY A 139 6.67 -23.80 -13.69
N ASN A 140 7.93 -23.50 -14.05
CA ASN A 140 8.38 -22.10 -14.09
C ASN A 140 7.76 -21.37 -15.30
N THR A 141 7.60 -22.04 -16.43
CA THR A 141 6.90 -21.54 -17.62
C THR A 141 5.90 -22.56 -18.16
N TRP A 142 4.85 -22.08 -18.82
CA TRP A 142 3.73 -22.91 -19.26
C TRP A 142 3.29 -22.62 -20.69
N GLN A 143 2.86 -23.67 -21.38
CA GLN A 143 2.00 -23.59 -22.57
C GLN A 143 0.62 -24.15 -22.21
N SER A 144 -0.44 -23.70 -22.90
CA SER A 144 -1.81 -24.14 -22.64
C SER A 144 -2.49 -24.61 -23.92
N THR A 145 -3.26 -25.70 -23.82
CA THR A 145 -4.15 -26.20 -24.85
C THR A 145 -5.59 -26.14 -24.34
N PRO A 146 -6.45 -25.26 -24.89
CA PRO A 146 -7.86 -25.19 -24.51
C PRO A 146 -8.59 -26.51 -24.78
N LEU A 147 -9.48 -26.89 -23.87
CA LEU A 147 -10.38 -28.02 -24.04
C LEU A 147 -11.74 -27.53 -24.57
N PRO A 148 -12.49 -28.36 -25.29
CA PRO A 148 -13.82 -27.99 -25.79
C PRO A 148 -14.92 -28.10 -24.71
N PHE A 149 -14.55 -28.14 -23.43
CA PHE A 149 -15.45 -28.25 -22.27
C PHE A 149 -14.78 -27.66 -21.02
N LYS A 150 -15.57 -27.51 -19.95
CA LYS A 150 -15.13 -26.94 -18.67
C LYS A 150 -14.43 -27.96 -17.77
N VAL A 151 -13.54 -27.47 -16.91
CA VAL A 151 -12.83 -28.24 -15.88
C VAL A 151 -13.28 -27.72 -14.51
N GLY A 152 -13.26 -28.56 -13.47
CA GLY A 152 -13.95 -28.30 -12.20
C GLY A 152 -13.04 -28.31 -10.98
N GLY A 153 -11.98 -27.50 -10.99
CA GLY A 153 -11.01 -27.38 -9.90
C GLY A 153 -11.63 -27.06 -8.55
N ASN A 154 -12.73 -26.28 -8.52
CA ASN A 154 -13.52 -25.99 -7.32
C ASN A 154 -14.95 -26.53 -7.41
N MET A 155 -15.15 -27.68 -8.07
CA MET A 155 -16.43 -28.39 -8.08
C MET A 155 -16.46 -29.50 -7.01
N PRO A 156 -17.63 -30.11 -6.72
CA PRO A 156 -17.68 -31.34 -5.93
C PRO A 156 -16.83 -32.46 -6.54
N GLY A 157 -16.24 -33.33 -5.72
CA GLY A 157 -15.39 -34.43 -6.20
C GLY A 157 -13.94 -34.07 -6.49
N ARG A 158 -13.51 -32.83 -6.27
CA ARG A 158 -12.17 -32.34 -6.63
C ARG A 158 -10.98 -32.99 -5.92
N SER A 159 -11.18 -33.69 -4.81
CA SER A 159 -10.09 -34.47 -4.19
C SER A 159 -9.94 -35.88 -4.77
N ALA A 160 -10.96 -36.43 -5.44
CA ALA A 160 -10.80 -37.71 -6.13
C ALA A 160 -9.84 -37.54 -7.32
N GLY A 161 -8.87 -38.43 -7.46
CA GLY A 161 -7.78 -38.26 -8.41
C GLY A 161 -6.66 -39.30 -8.34
N GLU A 162 -5.59 -39.12 -9.11
CA GLU A 162 -5.44 -38.04 -10.11
C GLU A 162 -6.17 -38.37 -11.43
N ARG A 163 -6.89 -37.37 -11.98
CA ARG A 163 -7.63 -37.52 -13.26
C ARG A 163 -6.72 -37.39 -14.47
N LEU A 164 -5.56 -36.75 -14.32
CA LEU A 164 -4.57 -36.55 -15.36
C LEU A 164 -3.36 -37.42 -15.05
N VAL A 165 -2.94 -38.25 -16.00
CA VAL A 165 -1.79 -39.14 -15.83
C VAL A 165 -0.94 -39.23 -17.09
N ILE A 166 0.33 -39.56 -16.89
CA ILE A 166 1.33 -39.76 -17.93
C ILE A 166 1.66 -41.25 -17.98
N ASP A 167 1.75 -41.82 -19.18
CA ASP A 167 2.17 -43.20 -19.35
C ASP A 167 3.63 -43.36 -18.87
N PRO A 168 3.90 -44.19 -17.85
CA PRO A 168 5.21 -44.30 -17.22
C PRO A 168 6.25 -45.03 -18.10
N ASN A 169 5.82 -45.63 -19.22
CA ASN A 169 6.71 -46.26 -20.19
C ASN A 169 6.86 -45.44 -21.48
N LYS A 170 5.91 -44.55 -21.77
CA LYS A 170 5.97 -43.68 -22.96
C LYS A 170 5.31 -42.33 -22.68
N ASN A 171 6.07 -41.42 -22.09
CA ASN A 171 5.62 -40.09 -21.64
C ASN A 171 5.13 -39.12 -22.74
N SER A 172 5.07 -39.55 -24.00
CA SER A 172 4.27 -38.85 -25.03
C SER A 172 2.77 -39.09 -24.87
N ILE A 173 2.37 -40.14 -24.15
CA ILE A 173 0.97 -40.52 -23.94
C ILE A 173 0.50 -39.99 -22.59
N LEU A 174 -0.61 -39.26 -22.60
CA LEU A 174 -1.32 -38.82 -21.41
C LEU A 174 -2.79 -39.15 -21.53
N PHE A 175 -3.45 -39.40 -20.40
CA PHE A 175 -4.90 -39.51 -20.33
C PHE A 175 -5.48 -38.51 -19.33
N PHE A 176 -6.70 -38.05 -19.60
CA PHE A 176 -7.46 -37.16 -18.74
C PHE A 176 -8.90 -37.66 -18.58
N GLY A 177 -9.31 -37.92 -17.35
CA GLY A 177 -10.70 -38.24 -17.00
C GLY A 177 -11.50 -36.95 -16.80
N ALA A 178 -12.41 -36.65 -17.74
CA ALA A 178 -13.15 -35.40 -17.70
C ALA A 178 -14.47 -35.49 -16.92
N ARG A 179 -14.95 -34.32 -16.49
CA ARG A 179 -16.26 -34.12 -15.83
C ARG A 179 -17.40 -33.98 -16.84
N SER A 180 -18.62 -33.87 -16.32
CA SER A 180 -19.82 -33.42 -17.02
C SER A 180 -20.18 -34.28 -18.25
N GLY A 181 -19.90 -35.59 -18.19
CA GLY A 181 -20.21 -36.54 -19.28
C GLY A 181 -19.24 -36.49 -20.47
N ASN A 182 -18.14 -35.74 -20.37
CA ASN A 182 -17.16 -35.63 -21.46
C ASN A 182 -16.32 -36.92 -21.63
N GLY A 183 -16.26 -37.77 -20.60
CA GLY A 183 -15.63 -39.09 -20.65
C GLY A 183 -14.10 -39.04 -20.62
N LEU A 184 -13.46 -40.07 -21.18
CA LEU A 184 -12.00 -40.20 -21.20
C LEU A 184 -11.39 -39.46 -22.40
N TRP A 185 -10.30 -38.74 -22.17
CA TRP A 185 -9.51 -38.02 -23.18
C TRP A 185 -8.06 -38.47 -23.19
N LYS A 186 -7.41 -38.37 -24.35
CA LYS A 186 -6.03 -38.83 -24.57
C LYS A 186 -5.24 -37.83 -25.40
N SER A 187 -3.98 -37.67 -25.04
CA SER A 187 -2.93 -37.08 -25.88
C SER A 187 -1.88 -38.14 -26.20
N THR A 188 -1.27 -38.06 -27.38
CA THR A 188 -0.14 -38.91 -27.80
C THR A 188 1.09 -38.11 -28.20
N ASP A 189 1.06 -36.79 -27.97
CA ASP A 189 2.06 -35.80 -28.35
C ASP A 189 2.48 -34.92 -27.16
N SER A 190 2.58 -35.52 -25.97
CA SER A 190 2.98 -34.83 -24.73
C SER A 190 2.07 -33.63 -24.39
N GLY A 191 0.76 -33.83 -24.48
CA GLY A 191 -0.24 -32.87 -24.03
C GLY A 191 -0.44 -31.67 -24.96
N VAL A 192 0.08 -31.72 -26.19
CA VAL A 192 -0.10 -30.65 -27.17
C VAL A 192 -1.51 -30.69 -27.75
N THR A 193 -1.99 -31.85 -28.19
CA THR A 193 -3.35 -32.05 -28.68
C THR A 193 -4.08 -33.14 -27.89
N TRP A 194 -5.41 -33.01 -27.81
CA TRP A 194 -6.27 -33.88 -27.02
C TRP A 194 -7.47 -34.35 -27.83
N SER A 195 -7.82 -35.62 -27.69
CA SER A 195 -8.96 -36.24 -28.36
C SER A 195 -9.74 -37.15 -27.41
N LYS A 196 -11.05 -37.24 -27.60
CA LYS A 196 -11.92 -38.13 -26.82
C LYS A 196 -11.64 -39.59 -27.18
N VAL A 197 -11.52 -40.44 -26.17
CA VAL A 197 -11.41 -41.90 -26.31
C VAL A 197 -12.83 -42.46 -26.47
N SER A 198 -13.31 -42.51 -27.70
CA SER A 198 -14.71 -42.89 -27.99
C SER A 198 -15.06 -44.33 -27.62
N SER A 199 -14.07 -45.20 -27.42
CA SER A 199 -14.27 -46.58 -26.97
C SER A 199 -14.51 -46.71 -25.47
N PHE A 200 -14.31 -45.65 -24.68
CA PHE A 200 -14.58 -45.70 -23.24
C PHE A 200 -16.09 -45.73 -22.97
N PRO A 201 -16.62 -46.74 -22.25
CA PRO A 201 -18.05 -47.08 -22.28
C PRO A 201 -18.92 -46.25 -21.32
N ASN A 202 -18.33 -45.55 -20.35
CA ASN A 202 -19.09 -44.90 -19.28
C ASN A 202 -18.48 -43.53 -18.93
N ALA A 203 -19.27 -42.47 -19.02
CA ALA A 203 -18.81 -41.11 -18.70
C ALA A 203 -19.17 -40.68 -17.26
N GLY A 204 -19.66 -41.60 -16.42
CA GLY A 204 -20.16 -41.33 -15.08
C GLY A 204 -21.68 -41.11 -15.05
N THR A 205 -22.30 -41.40 -13.90
CA THR A 205 -23.75 -41.26 -13.67
C THR A 205 -24.07 -40.41 -12.44
N TYR A 206 -23.13 -40.28 -11.50
CA TYR A 206 -23.36 -39.59 -10.24
C TYR A 206 -23.37 -38.07 -10.39
N ILE A 207 -24.35 -37.45 -9.75
CA ILE A 207 -24.54 -36.00 -9.64
C ILE A 207 -24.78 -35.70 -8.15
N GLN A 208 -24.02 -34.79 -7.56
CA GLN A 208 -24.14 -34.52 -6.13
C GLN A 208 -25.41 -33.72 -5.80
N ASN A 209 -25.69 -32.66 -6.57
CA ASN A 209 -26.76 -31.70 -6.30
C ASN A 209 -27.60 -31.45 -7.56
N PRO A 210 -28.42 -32.41 -8.03
CA PRO A 210 -29.12 -32.30 -9.32
C PRO A 210 -30.11 -31.13 -9.42
N THR A 211 -30.51 -30.53 -8.28
CA THR A 211 -31.49 -29.44 -8.21
C THR A 211 -30.87 -28.05 -8.03
N LEU A 212 -29.57 -27.94 -7.81
CA LEU A 212 -28.86 -26.67 -7.62
C LEU A 212 -28.07 -26.31 -8.87
N GLU A 213 -27.76 -25.03 -9.10
CA GLU A 213 -26.87 -24.65 -10.21
C GLU A 213 -25.43 -25.17 -10.02
N TYR A 214 -24.99 -25.30 -8.78
CA TYR A 214 -23.65 -25.78 -8.44
C TYR A 214 -23.70 -27.27 -8.08
N GLY A 215 -23.02 -28.10 -8.87
CA GLY A 215 -22.92 -29.54 -8.67
C GLY A 215 -24.08 -30.37 -9.23
N ASN A 216 -24.84 -29.83 -10.19
CA ASN A 216 -25.86 -30.57 -10.94
C ASN A 216 -25.33 -31.26 -12.21
N ASP A 217 -24.05 -31.11 -12.53
CA ASP A 217 -23.42 -31.84 -13.61
C ASP A 217 -22.89 -33.21 -13.12
N LEU A 218 -22.67 -34.11 -14.08
CA LEU A 218 -22.01 -35.38 -13.79
C LEU A 218 -20.61 -35.14 -13.24
N VAL A 219 -20.26 -35.76 -12.12
CA VAL A 219 -18.90 -35.69 -11.59
C VAL A 219 -17.89 -36.28 -12.58
N GLY A 220 -18.29 -37.31 -13.33
CA GLY A 220 -17.53 -37.86 -14.44
C GLY A 220 -16.56 -38.96 -14.03
N LEU A 221 -15.35 -38.93 -14.60
CA LEU A 221 -14.28 -39.86 -14.23
C LEU A 221 -13.55 -39.39 -12.96
N SER A 222 -13.13 -40.33 -12.13
CA SER A 222 -12.49 -40.06 -10.84
C SER A 222 -10.97 -40.08 -10.90
N TRP A 223 -10.37 -41.12 -11.51
CA TRP A 223 -8.93 -41.32 -11.53
C TRP A 223 -8.51 -42.29 -12.65
N ILE A 224 -7.21 -42.30 -12.97
CA ILE A 224 -6.61 -43.21 -13.96
C ILE A 224 -5.31 -43.77 -13.38
N THR A 225 -5.06 -45.06 -13.56
CA THR A 225 -3.88 -45.75 -13.01
C THR A 225 -3.29 -46.70 -14.04
N PHE A 226 -2.02 -46.51 -14.37
CA PHE A 226 -1.29 -47.40 -15.27
C PHE A 226 -0.73 -48.61 -14.53
N ASP A 227 -0.71 -49.77 -15.18
CA ASP A 227 0.15 -50.89 -14.78
C ASP A 227 1.44 -50.85 -15.57
N GLN A 228 2.46 -50.19 -15.00
CA GLN A 228 3.76 -50.00 -15.64
C GLN A 228 4.40 -51.32 -16.07
N SER A 229 4.12 -52.45 -15.41
CA SER A 229 4.71 -53.75 -15.76
C SER A 229 4.26 -54.28 -17.13
N THR A 230 3.18 -53.73 -17.69
CA THR A 230 2.60 -54.15 -18.97
C THR A 230 3.11 -53.35 -20.17
N GLY A 231 4.10 -52.49 -19.96
CA GLY A 231 4.85 -51.81 -21.00
C GLY A 231 6.36 -51.96 -20.80
N THR A 232 7.12 -51.39 -21.71
CA THR A 232 8.57 -51.22 -21.57
C THR A 232 8.92 -49.83 -22.07
N LEU A 233 9.99 -49.22 -21.56
CA LEU A 233 10.39 -47.86 -21.92
C LEU A 233 10.42 -47.67 -23.46
N GLY A 234 9.70 -46.67 -23.96
CA GLY A 234 9.49 -46.37 -25.38
C GLY A 234 8.24 -47.00 -26.01
N SER A 235 7.61 -47.97 -25.34
CA SER A 235 6.37 -48.64 -25.74
C SER A 235 5.21 -48.28 -24.84
N ALA A 236 4.01 -48.13 -25.41
CA ALA A 236 2.83 -47.77 -24.63
C ALA A 236 2.48 -48.85 -23.60
N THR A 237 2.12 -48.44 -22.40
CA THR A 237 1.61 -49.32 -21.35
C THR A 237 0.28 -49.93 -21.79
N GLN A 238 0.14 -51.26 -21.70
CA GLN A 238 -1.03 -51.97 -22.24
C GLN A 238 -2.21 -51.99 -21.27
N THR A 239 -1.96 -52.18 -19.98
CA THR A 239 -3.01 -52.24 -18.96
C THR A 239 -3.22 -50.89 -18.28
N ILE A 240 -4.47 -50.43 -18.30
CA ILE A 240 -4.88 -49.12 -17.77
C ILE A 240 -6.18 -49.31 -16.99
N TYR A 241 -6.22 -48.81 -15.76
CA TYR A 241 -7.39 -48.80 -14.89
C TYR A 241 -8.00 -47.40 -14.84
N VAL A 242 -9.32 -47.31 -14.83
CA VAL A 242 -10.04 -46.03 -14.74
C VAL A 242 -11.17 -46.14 -13.72
N GLY A 243 -11.17 -45.24 -12.75
CA GLY A 243 -12.27 -45.03 -11.82
C GLY A 243 -13.31 -44.05 -12.38
N VAL A 244 -14.58 -44.35 -12.16
CA VAL A 244 -15.74 -43.60 -12.66
C VAL A 244 -16.70 -43.33 -11.52
N ALA A 245 -17.22 -42.11 -11.43
CA ALA A 245 -18.26 -41.75 -10.48
C ALA A 245 -19.63 -42.31 -10.94
N ASP A 246 -19.79 -43.61 -10.77
CA ASP A 246 -21.00 -44.37 -11.03
C ASP A 246 -21.12 -45.50 -10.00
N THR A 247 -22.16 -45.47 -9.17
CA THR A 247 -22.35 -46.46 -8.11
C THR A 247 -22.68 -47.85 -8.62
N ALA A 248 -23.13 -48.01 -9.88
CA ALA A 248 -23.46 -49.30 -10.45
C ALA A 248 -22.27 -50.02 -11.12
N SER A 249 -21.33 -49.27 -11.68
CA SER A 249 -20.14 -49.80 -12.37
C SER A 249 -19.05 -48.74 -12.40
N SER A 250 -18.09 -48.84 -11.49
CA SER A 250 -17.18 -47.75 -11.15
C SER A 250 -15.72 -47.98 -11.59
N VAL A 251 -15.31 -49.21 -11.89
CA VAL A 251 -13.92 -49.53 -12.27
C VAL A 251 -13.86 -50.24 -13.62
N TYR A 252 -13.10 -49.65 -14.53
CA TYR A 252 -12.87 -50.15 -15.88
C TYR A 252 -11.40 -50.45 -16.12
N ARG A 253 -11.14 -51.40 -17.03
CA ARG A 253 -9.79 -51.79 -17.44
C ARG A 253 -9.70 -51.89 -18.96
N SER A 254 -8.60 -51.40 -19.52
CA SER A 254 -8.08 -51.80 -20.83
C SER A 254 -6.86 -52.70 -20.63
N THR A 255 -6.64 -53.64 -21.56
CA THR A 255 -5.42 -54.48 -21.62
C THR A 255 -4.74 -54.40 -23.00
N ASP A 256 -5.10 -53.40 -23.80
CA ASP A 256 -4.66 -53.20 -25.18
C ASP A 256 -4.27 -51.73 -25.47
N GLY A 257 -3.76 -51.04 -24.46
CA GLY A 257 -3.27 -49.66 -24.56
C GLY A 257 -4.36 -48.60 -24.71
N GLY A 258 -5.58 -48.93 -24.25
CA GLY A 258 -6.76 -48.07 -24.28
C GLY A 258 -7.59 -48.17 -25.56
N ALA A 259 -7.40 -49.22 -26.38
CA ALA A 259 -8.20 -49.42 -27.58
C ALA A 259 -9.61 -49.92 -27.21
N THR A 260 -9.71 -50.90 -26.31
CA THR A 260 -10.98 -51.41 -25.76
C THR A 260 -11.00 -51.36 -24.24
N TRP A 261 -12.20 -51.33 -23.67
CA TRP A 261 -12.43 -51.13 -22.24
C TRP A 261 -13.56 -52.02 -21.76
N THR A 262 -13.38 -52.63 -20.59
CA THR A 262 -14.39 -53.48 -19.95
C THR A 262 -14.48 -53.14 -18.46
N ALA A 263 -15.71 -53.14 -17.93
CA ALA A 263 -15.90 -53.10 -16.48
C ALA A 263 -15.23 -54.32 -15.85
N ILE A 264 -14.54 -54.15 -14.73
CA ILE A 264 -13.85 -55.28 -14.08
C ILE A 264 -14.90 -56.20 -13.44
N PRO A 265 -14.91 -57.50 -13.77
CA PRO A 265 -15.86 -58.44 -13.17
C PRO A 265 -15.72 -58.52 -11.65
N GLY A 266 -16.85 -58.66 -10.95
CA GLY A 266 -16.87 -58.85 -9.50
C GLY A 266 -16.56 -57.61 -8.65
N GLN A 267 -16.41 -56.43 -9.27
CA GLN A 267 -16.21 -55.18 -8.54
C GLN A 267 -17.35 -54.87 -7.55
N PRO A 268 -17.08 -54.19 -6.43
CA PRO A 268 -18.13 -53.70 -5.53
C PRO A 268 -19.00 -52.65 -6.21
N THR A 269 -20.23 -52.49 -5.70
CA THR A 269 -21.22 -51.50 -6.18
C THR A 269 -21.81 -50.74 -4.98
N GLY A 270 -22.50 -49.63 -5.24
CA GLY A 270 -23.16 -48.80 -4.23
C GLY A 270 -22.38 -47.56 -3.80
N TYR A 271 -21.09 -47.47 -4.15
CA TYR A 271 -20.19 -46.39 -3.75
C TYR A 271 -19.38 -45.83 -4.94
N LEU A 272 -18.68 -44.73 -4.71
CA LEU A 272 -17.92 -43.96 -5.70
C LEU A 272 -16.42 -44.08 -5.36
N PRO A 273 -15.56 -44.51 -6.30
CA PRO A 273 -14.14 -44.70 -6.03
C PRO A 273 -13.43 -43.34 -6.01
N HIS A 274 -12.78 -43.03 -4.89
CA HIS A 274 -12.07 -41.78 -4.67
C HIS A 274 -10.65 -41.81 -5.24
N HIS A 275 -9.90 -42.89 -4.94
CA HIS A 275 -8.57 -43.16 -5.48
C HIS A 275 -8.42 -44.63 -5.90
N GLY A 276 -7.50 -44.89 -6.82
CA GLY A 276 -7.07 -46.23 -7.21
C GLY A 276 -5.55 -46.31 -7.35
N VAL A 277 -4.87 -47.03 -6.47
CA VAL A 277 -3.39 -47.11 -6.45
C VAL A 277 -2.94 -48.55 -6.64
N LEU A 278 -2.11 -48.79 -7.67
CA LEU A 278 -1.56 -50.11 -7.95
C LEU A 278 -0.23 -50.29 -7.20
N SER A 279 -0.20 -51.25 -6.29
CA SER A 279 1.02 -51.65 -5.58
C SER A 279 1.92 -52.53 -6.46
N SER A 280 3.22 -52.53 -6.17
CA SER A 280 4.19 -53.42 -6.85
C SER A 280 3.94 -54.91 -6.59
N THR A 281 3.08 -55.25 -5.63
CA THR A 281 2.59 -56.64 -5.41
C THR A 281 1.60 -57.10 -6.49
N GLY A 282 1.08 -56.19 -7.30
CA GLY A 282 0.00 -56.45 -8.26
C GLY A 282 -1.40 -56.33 -7.66
N ASP A 283 -1.55 -55.85 -6.43
CA ASP A 283 -2.84 -55.50 -5.84
C ASP A 283 -3.19 -54.03 -6.16
N LEU A 284 -4.36 -53.80 -6.77
CA LEU A 284 -4.96 -52.47 -6.95
C LEU A 284 -5.85 -52.14 -5.75
N TYR A 285 -5.44 -51.16 -4.95
CA TYR A 285 -6.21 -50.67 -3.81
C TYR A 285 -7.15 -49.55 -4.23
N ILE A 286 -8.37 -49.54 -3.71
CA ILE A 286 -9.41 -48.55 -4.06
C ILE A 286 -10.16 -48.12 -2.81
N THR A 287 -10.23 -46.82 -2.56
CA THR A 287 -11.09 -46.22 -1.53
C THR A 287 -12.41 -45.77 -2.13
N TYR A 288 -13.49 -45.96 -1.37
CA TYR A 288 -14.85 -45.66 -1.79
C TYR A 288 -15.58 -44.80 -0.76
N SER A 289 -16.46 -43.93 -1.26
CA SER A 289 -17.40 -43.13 -0.47
C SER A 289 -18.77 -43.08 -1.15
N ASN A 290 -19.84 -42.89 -0.40
CA ASN A 290 -21.19 -42.68 -0.96
C ASN A 290 -21.44 -41.25 -1.45
N GLY A 291 -20.51 -40.33 -1.17
CA GLY A 291 -20.44 -38.99 -1.71
C GLY A 291 -19.06 -38.74 -2.31
N VAL A 292 -18.94 -37.80 -3.25
CA VAL A 292 -17.66 -37.49 -3.90
C VAL A 292 -16.81 -36.50 -3.09
N GLY A 293 -17.33 -35.96 -1.99
CA GLY A 293 -16.62 -34.97 -1.19
C GLY A 293 -16.52 -33.59 -1.86
N PRO A 294 -15.74 -32.67 -1.28
CA PRO A 294 -14.85 -32.92 -0.13
C PRO A 294 -15.54 -32.82 1.23
N TYR A 295 -16.78 -32.32 1.30
CA TYR A 295 -17.44 -32.00 2.58
C TYR A 295 -18.30 -33.14 3.15
N ASP A 296 -18.74 -34.07 2.31
CA ASP A 296 -19.65 -35.15 2.66
C ASP A 296 -18.94 -36.52 2.74
N GLY A 297 -19.70 -37.60 2.58
CA GLY A 297 -19.27 -38.98 2.72
C GLY A 297 -19.68 -39.54 4.07
N SER A 298 -20.78 -40.29 4.10
CA SER A 298 -21.40 -40.86 5.31
C SER A 298 -21.34 -42.38 5.38
N LYS A 299 -20.85 -43.03 4.31
CA LYS A 299 -20.54 -44.45 4.23
C LYS A 299 -19.44 -44.67 3.20
N GLY A 300 -18.61 -45.68 3.38
CA GLY A 300 -17.54 -46.01 2.45
C GLY A 300 -16.97 -47.39 2.66
N GLU A 301 -16.14 -47.80 1.72
CA GLU A 301 -15.44 -49.08 1.75
C GLU A 301 -13.99 -48.92 1.26
N VAL A 302 -13.15 -49.89 1.59
CA VAL A 302 -11.81 -50.04 1.00
C VAL A 302 -11.72 -51.44 0.45
N TRP A 303 -11.29 -51.55 -0.81
CA TRP A 303 -11.15 -52.83 -1.50
C TRP A 303 -9.77 -52.98 -2.09
N LYS A 304 -9.35 -54.23 -2.26
CA LYS A 304 -8.23 -54.57 -3.13
C LYS A 304 -8.64 -55.56 -4.21
N LEU A 305 -8.11 -55.34 -5.40
CA LEU A 305 -8.19 -56.24 -6.55
C LEU A 305 -6.82 -56.84 -6.80
N ASN A 306 -6.69 -58.16 -6.67
CA ASN A 306 -5.50 -58.84 -7.15
C ASN A 306 -5.57 -58.94 -8.68
N THR A 307 -4.70 -58.21 -9.37
CA THR A 307 -4.81 -58.01 -10.83
C THR A 307 -4.53 -59.28 -11.65
N ALA A 308 -3.72 -60.20 -11.11
CA ALA A 308 -3.40 -61.47 -11.73
C ALA A 308 -4.55 -62.49 -11.65
N SER A 309 -5.19 -62.62 -10.48
CA SER A 309 -6.29 -63.58 -10.28
C SER A 309 -7.68 -63.01 -10.58
N GLY A 310 -7.83 -61.67 -10.58
CA GLY A 310 -9.13 -61.00 -10.67
C GLY A 310 -9.94 -61.03 -9.38
N ALA A 311 -9.36 -61.48 -8.26
CA ALA A 311 -10.06 -61.58 -6.98
C ALA A 311 -10.20 -60.23 -6.28
N TRP A 312 -11.42 -59.91 -5.87
CA TRP A 312 -11.73 -58.74 -5.03
C TRP A 312 -11.80 -59.14 -3.56
N THR A 313 -11.18 -58.35 -2.68
CA THR A 313 -11.26 -58.52 -1.22
C THR A 313 -11.65 -57.20 -0.56
N ASN A 314 -12.72 -57.23 0.24
CA ASN A 314 -13.08 -56.09 1.08
C ASN A 314 -12.10 -56.03 2.26
N ILE A 315 -11.42 -54.91 2.39
CA ILE A 315 -10.41 -54.64 3.41
C ILE A 315 -10.78 -53.38 4.22
N SER A 316 -12.07 -53.04 4.29
CA SER A 316 -12.53 -51.83 4.97
C SER A 316 -12.14 -51.82 6.45
N PRO A 317 -11.48 -50.75 6.96
CA PRO A 317 -11.12 -50.64 8.37
C PRO A 317 -12.31 -50.59 9.34
N SER A 318 -13.46 -50.14 8.87
CA SER A 318 -14.73 -50.13 9.60
C SER A 318 -15.88 -50.50 8.65
N THR A 319 -16.93 -51.13 9.18
CA THR A 319 -18.12 -51.55 8.40
C THR A 319 -19.41 -51.36 9.21
N GLY A 320 -20.57 -51.62 8.61
CA GLY A 320 -21.84 -51.61 9.33
C GLY A 320 -22.18 -50.23 9.91
N THR A 321 -22.59 -50.18 11.17
CA THR A 321 -22.93 -48.93 11.89
C THR A 321 -21.69 -48.14 12.35
N ASP A 322 -20.55 -48.82 12.54
CA ASP A 322 -19.31 -48.19 13.03
C ASP A 322 -18.57 -47.42 11.93
N ASN A 323 -19.00 -47.58 10.67
CA ASN A 323 -18.61 -46.73 9.55
C ASN A 323 -19.69 -45.68 9.31
N TRP A 324 -19.41 -44.39 9.58
CA TRP A 324 -20.31 -43.27 9.29
C TRP A 324 -19.67 -42.22 8.38
N TYR A 325 -18.64 -42.64 7.64
CA TYR A 325 -17.82 -41.79 6.77
C TYR A 325 -17.43 -42.55 5.50
N GLY A 326 -17.18 -41.83 4.43
CA GLY A 326 -16.46 -42.34 3.27
C GLY A 326 -14.98 -42.57 3.57
N PHE A 327 -14.27 -43.26 2.67
CA PHE A 327 -12.80 -43.28 2.65
C PHE A 327 -12.29 -42.40 1.50
N GLY A 328 -11.48 -41.40 1.83
CA GLY A 328 -10.88 -40.46 0.90
C GLY A 328 -9.48 -40.91 0.53
N GLY A 329 -8.47 -40.22 1.07
CA GLY A 329 -7.05 -40.43 0.77
C GLY A 329 -6.61 -41.88 0.90
N LEU A 330 -5.71 -42.29 0.01
CA LEU A 330 -5.17 -43.64 -0.12
C LEU A 330 -3.68 -43.56 -0.46
N ALA A 331 -2.82 -43.98 0.47
CA ALA A 331 -1.38 -44.08 0.24
C ALA A 331 -0.93 -45.54 0.25
N VAL A 332 -0.08 -45.91 -0.71
CA VAL A 332 0.67 -47.17 -0.69
C VAL A 332 2.15 -46.83 -0.51
N ASP A 333 2.81 -47.46 0.44
CA ASP A 333 4.25 -47.28 0.66
C ASP A 333 5.03 -48.03 -0.42
N ALA A 334 5.69 -47.29 -1.33
CA ALA A 334 6.40 -47.89 -2.45
C ALA A 334 7.60 -48.75 -2.02
N GLN A 335 8.18 -48.50 -0.84
CA GLN A 335 9.32 -49.26 -0.33
C GLN A 335 8.87 -50.52 0.44
N HIS A 336 7.66 -50.49 0.97
CA HIS A 336 7.04 -51.59 1.71
C HIS A 336 5.61 -51.82 1.19
N PRO A 337 5.44 -52.49 0.03
CA PRO A 337 4.20 -52.46 -0.76
C PRO A 337 2.96 -53.10 -0.13
N ASP A 338 3.11 -53.81 0.99
CA ASP A 338 2.01 -54.28 1.84
C ASP A 338 1.58 -53.24 2.89
N THR A 339 2.28 -52.12 3.00
CA THR A 339 1.91 -51.00 3.85
C THR A 339 1.01 -50.03 3.10
N VAL A 340 -0.21 -49.86 3.61
CA VAL A 340 -1.26 -49.03 2.99
C VAL A 340 -1.91 -48.18 4.07
N MET A 341 -2.23 -46.93 3.75
CA MET A 341 -2.94 -46.01 4.63
C MET A 341 -4.17 -45.42 3.95
N VAL A 342 -5.23 -45.20 4.73
CA VAL A 342 -6.45 -44.53 4.26
C VAL A 342 -6.96 -43.54 5.29
N SER A 343 -7.69 -42.51 4.85
CA SER A 343 -8.33 -41.51 5.72
C SER A 343 -9.86 -41.52 5.62
N SER A 344 -10.54 -41.15 6.69
CA SER A 344 -11.97 -40.83 6.65
C SER A 344 -12.25 -39.55 5.85
N LEU A 345 -13.40 -39.52 5.16
CA LEU A 345 -13.93 -38.38 4.42
C LEU A 345 -15.47 -38.43 4.46
N ASN A 346 -16.16 -37.82 5.44
CA ASN A 346 -15.60 -37.17 6.63
C ASN A 346 -16.26 -37.73 7.89
N ALA A 347 -15.44 -38.03 8.90
CA ALA A 347 -15.93 -38.42 10.21
C ALA A 347 -16.46 -37.22 10.99
N TRP A 348 -15.87 -36.03 10.77
CA TRP A 348 -16.11 -34.75 11.45
C TRP A 348 -15.87 -34.75 12.97
N TRP A 349 -16.43 -35.70 13.69
CA TRP A 349 -16.39 -35.82 15.14
C TRP A 349 -15.90 -37.20 15.61
N PRO A 350 -15.13 -37.27 16.70
CA PRO A 350 -14.50 -36.14 17.41
C PRO A 350 -13.34 -35.53 16.60
N ASP A 351 -12.84 -36.27 15.61
CA ASP A 351 -11.80 -35.88 14.65
C ASP A 351 -11.83 -36.86 13.48
N GLU A 352 -11.09 -36.56 12.41
CA GLU A 352 -10.83 -37.54 11.35
C GLU A 352 -9.95 -38.70 11.83
N VAL A 353 -9.98 -39.80 11.09
CA VAL A 353 -9.21 -41.01 11.39
C VAL A 353 -8.32 -41.33 10.21
N ILE A 354 -7.02 -41.48 10.46
CA ILE A 354 -6.09 -42.16 9.56
C ILE A 354 -5.95 -43.61 10.03
N PHE A 355 -6.03 -44.53 9.09
CA PHE A 355 -5.83 -45.97 9.30
C PHE A 355 -4.54 -46.40 8.58
N ARG A 356 -3.78 -47.29 9.22
CA ARG A 356 -2.55 -47.88 8.67
C ARG A 356 -2.61 -49.40 8.75
N SER A 357 -2.32 -50.07 7.64
CA SER A 357 -2.09 -51.50 7.54
C SER A 357 -0.66 -51.74 7.08
N THR A 358 -0.02 -52.81 7.56
CA THR A 358 1.32 -53.26 7.14
C THR A 358 1.30 -54.67 6.53
N ASN A 359 0.10 -55.17 6.21
CA ASN A 359 -0.13 -56.52 5.69
C ASN A 359 -1.21 -56.54 4.59
N GLY A 360 -1.19 -55.53 3.73
CA GLY A 360 -2.00 -55.42 2.52
C GLY A 360 -3.50 -55.30 2.81
N GLY A 361 -3.87 -54.65 3.93
CA GLY A 361 -5.25 -54.41 4.33
C GLY A 361 -5.91 -55.54 5.15
N ALA A 362 -5.19 -56.60 5.49
CA ALA A 362 -5.77 -57.70 6.29
C ALA A 362 -6.12 -57.26 7.72
N THR A 363 -5.31 -56.39 8.32
CA THR A 363 -5.60 -55.75 9.61
C THR A 363 -5.21 -54.28 9.60
N TRP A 364 -5.91 -53.47 10.38
CA TRP A 364 -5.70 -52.02 10.46
C TRP A 364 -5.42 -51.55 11.89
N SER A 365 -4.54 -50.58 12.02
CA SER A 365 -4.33 -49.76 13.21
C SER A 365 -4.83 -48.34 12.96
N ARG A 366 -5.44 -47.70 13.97
CA ARG A 366 -5.94 -46.32 13.89
C ARG A 366 -4.96 -45.34 14.51
N ILE A 367 -4.92 -44.12 14.00
CA ILE A 367 -4.01 -43.08 14.53
C ILE A 367 -4.43 -42.61 15.94
N TRP A 368 -5.70 -42.79 16.28
CA TRP A 368 -6.23 -42.66 17.63
C TRP A 368 -7.33 -43.68 17.90
N ASP A 369 -7.47 -44.06 19.16
CA ASP A 369 -8.47 -45.00 19.65
C ASP A 369 -9.17 -44.43 20.89
N TRP A 370 -10.43 -44.84 21.10
CA TRP A 370 -11.13 -44.56 22.35
C TRP A 370 -10.46 -45.26 23.53
N GLY A 371 -10.21 -44.51 24.60
CA GLY A 371 -9.93 -45.06 25.92
C GLY A 371 -11.23 -45.29 26.68
N PHE A 372 -11.25 -45.00 27.98
CA PHE A 372 -12.52 -44.88 28.70
C PHE A 372 -13.18 -43.56 28.31
N TYR A 373 -14.27 -43.63 27.54
CA TYR A 373 -14.97 -42.44 27.04
C TYR A 373 -15.20 -41.40 28.16
N PRO A 374 -14.88 -40.11 27.94
CA PRO A 374 -14.55 -39.48 26.66
C PRO A 374 -13.06 -39.47 26.28
N GLU A 375 -12.18 -40.14 27.02
CA GLU A 375 -10.74 -40.14 26.77
C GLU A 375 -10.36 -40.84 25.45
N ARG A 376 -9.30 -40.37 24.81
CA ARG A 376 -8.68 -40.98 23.63
C ARG A 376 -7.20 -41.21 23.86
N THR A 377 -6.67 -42.25 23.24
CA THR A 377 -5.23 -42.49 23.10
C THR A 377 -4.79 -42.10 21.70
N TYR A 378 -3.60 -41.52 21.58
CA TYR A 378 -3.10 -40.94 20.32
C TYR A 378 -1.75 -41.55 19.96
N LYS A 379 -1.62 -42.04 18.73
CA LYS A 379 -0.35 -42.43 18.10
C LYS A 379 0.32 -41.27 17.37
N PHE A 380 -0.15 -40.04 17.61
CA PHE A 380 0.39 -38.84 17.01
C PHE A 380 0.57 -37.72 18.04
N ALA A 381 1.34 -36.72 17.65
CA ALA A 381 1.44 -35.43 18.29
C ALA A 381 1.40 -34.33 17.21
N MET A 382 0.58 -33.30 17.42
CA MET A 382 0.48 -32.17 16.50
C MET A 382 1.43 -31.05 16.90
N ASP A 383 2.14 -30.48 15.93
CA ASP A 383 2.96 -29.28 16.06
C ASP A 383 2.49 -28.23 15.05
N ILE A 384 1.84 -27.19 15.57
CA ILE A 384 1.36 -26.03 14.80
C ILE A 384 2.18 -24.78 15.05
N THR A 385 3.42 -24.89 15.55
CA THR A 385 4.26 -23.73 15.86
C THR A 385 4.51 -22.83 14.65
N ALA A 386 4.53 -23.39 13.43
CA ALA A 386 4.64 -22.63 12.18
C ALA A 386 3.37 -21.85 11.81
N ALA A 387 2.21 -22.21 12.37
CA ALA A 387 0.94 -21.51 12.18
C ALA A 387 0.04 -21.63 13.44
N PRO A 388 0.36 -20.91 14.54
CA PRO A 388 -0.27 -21.15 15.84
C PRO A 388 -1.78 -20.90 15.87
N TRP A 389 -2.29 -20.10 14.93
CA TRP A 389 -3.72 -19.79 14.80
C TRP A 389 -4.60 -20.99 14.42
N LEU A 390 -4.04 -22.13 13.98
CA LEU A 390 -4.78 -23.36 13.67
C LEU A 390 -5.51 -23.96 14.88
N ASN A 391 -5.23 -23.49 16.10
CA ASN A 391 -6.03 -23.82 17.28
C ASN A 391 -7.34 -23.02 17.39
N HIS A 392 -7.62 -22.11 16.45
CA HIS A 392 -8.82 -21.26 16.42
C HIS A 392 -9.05 -20.44 17.71
N GLY A 393 -7.96 -20.15 18.45
CA GLY A 393 -8.00 -19.49 19.75
C GLY A 393 -8.53 -20.35 20.90
N ILE A 394 -8.70 -21.65 20.70
CA ILE A 394 -9.13 -22.62 21.72
C ILE A 394 -7.88 -23.13 22.44
N THR A 395 -7.65 -22.65 23.67
CA THR A 395 -6.51 -23.09 24.50
C THR A 395 -6.82 -24.31 25.36
N ASN A 396 -8.10 -24.52 25.70
CA ASN A 396 -8.56 -25.68 26.48
C ASN A 396 -9.04 -26.78 25.53
N SER A 397 -8.10 -27.37 24.79
CA SER A 397 -8.38 -28.53 23.94
C SER A 397 -8.93 -29.68 24.78
N THR A 398 -10.00 -30.32 24.32
CA THR A 398 -10.59 -31.48 25.01
C THR A 398 -10.45 -32.75 24.16
N SER A 399 -10.78 -33.90 24.72
CA SER A 399 -10.78 -35.16 23.97
C SER A 399 -11.94 -35.23 22.95
N LEU A 400 -13.03 -34.48 23.12
CA LEU A 400 -14.15 -34.51 22.15
C LEU A 400 -14.04 -33.40 21.11
N ASP A 401 -13.34 -32.31 21.45
CA ASP A 401 -13.07 -31.16 20.59
C ASP A 401 -11.55 -30.85 20.63
N PRO A 402 -10.72 -31.65 19.94
CA PRO A 402 -9.29 -31.40 19.88
C PRO A 402 -8.99 -30.08 19.16
N SER A 403 -8.01 -29.33 19.65
CA SER A 403 -7.52 -28.12 19.02
C SER A 403 -5.99 -28.01 19.14
N PRO A 404 -5.24 -28.08 18.03
CA PRO A 404 -5.72 -28.30 16.66
C PRO A 404 -6.29 -29.72 16.46
N LYS A 405 -7.19 -29.88 15.48
CA LYS A 405 -7.62 -31.18 14.96
C LYS A 405 -6.52 -31.82 14.12
N LEU A 406 -6.59 -33.15 13.93
CA LEU A 406 -5.79 -33.86 12.93
C LEU A 406 -6.06 -33.32 11.51
N GLY A 407 -7.33 -33.04 11.21
CA GLY A 407 -7.74 -32.45 9.94
C GLY A 407 -9.26 -32.53 9.71
N TRP A 408 -9.65 -32.22 8.47
CA TRP A 408 -10.96 -32.44 7.86
C TRP A 408 -10.79 -32.28 6.35
N MET A 409 -11.73 -32.78 5.56
CA MET A 409 -11.63 -32.84 4.10
C MET A 409 -10.35 -33.57 3.66
N MET A 410 -9.95 -34.63 4.37
CA MET A 410 -8.74 -35.41 4.11
C MET A 410 -8.93 -36.34 2.92
N GLY A 411 -9.19 -35.72 1.77
CA GLY A 411 -9.48 -36.38 0.52
C GLY A 411 -8.25 -36.99 -0.13
N ASP A 412 -7.04 -36.57 0.26
CA ASP A 412 -5.77 -37.02 -0.31
C ASP A 412 -4.72 -37.23 0.78
N LEU A 413 -3.94 -38.31 0.67
CA LEU A 413 -2.99 -38.79 1.66
C LEU A 413 -1.87 -39.52 0.94
N GLU A 414 -0.62 -39.12 1.20
CA GLU A 414 0.54 -39.58 0.44
C GLU A 414 1.66 -40.07 1.38
N ILE A 415 2.29 -41.18 1.02
CA ILE A 415 3.58 -41.62 1.56
C ILE A 415 4.62 -41.34 0.48
N ASP A 416 5.74 -40.74 0.85
CA ASP A 416 6.82 -40.49 -0.08
C ASP A 416 7.36 -41.82 -0.66
N PRO A 417 7.37 -42.00 -1.99
CA PRO A 417 7.81 -43.24 -2.62
C PRO A 417 9.29 -43.57 -2.36
N PHE A 418 10.08 -42.60 -1.88
CA PHE A 418 11.50 -42.78 -1.56
C PHE A 418 11.80 -42.77 -0.06
N ASN A 419 10.79 -42.56 0.79
CA ASN A 419 10.97 -42.49 2.23
C ASN A 419 9.69 -42.86 2.98
N SER A 420 9.59 -44.12 3.43
CA SER A 420 8.47 -44.64 4.23
C SER A 420 8.18 -43.84 5.52
N ASP A 421 9.13 -43.05 6.03
CA ASP A 421 8.91 -42.22 7.21
C ASP A 421 8.25 -40.87 6.91
N ARG A 422 8.20 -40.45 5.64
CA ARG A 422 7.61 -39.18 5.22
C ARG A 422 6.21 -39.40 4.66
N MET A 423 5.23 -38.75 5.28
CA MET A 423 3.84 -38.69 4.81
C MET A 423 3.36 -37.25 4.80
N MET A 424 2.55 -36.90 3.79
CA MET A 424 1.85 -35.63 3.69
C MET A 424 0.36 -35.85 3.46
N TYR A 425 -0.47 -34.91 3.93
CA TYR A 425 -1.88 -34.90 3.62
C TYR A 425 -2.44 -33.48 3.62
N GLY A 426 -3.38 -33.26 2.71
CA GLY A 426 -4.15 -32.02 2.64
C GLY A 426 -5.33 -32.02 3.61
N THR A 427 -5.70 -30.83 4.06
CA THR A 427 -6.92 -30.57 4.83
C THR A 427 -7.60 -29.32 4.25
N GLY A 428 -8.81 -29.02 4.70
CA GLY A 428 -9.50 -27.78 4.31
C GLY A 428 -8.83 -26.47 4.74
N ALA A 429 -7.68 -26.49 5.42
CA ALA A 429 -6.98 -25.28 5.86
C ALA A 429 -5.44 -25.31 5.74
N THR A 430 -4.83 -26.49 5.58
CA THR A 430 -3.35 -26.64 5.58
C THR A 430 -2.90 -27.96 4.98
N ILE A 431 -1.59 -28.05 4.70
CA ILE A 431 -0.85 -29.29 4.50
C ILE A 431 -0.17 -29.68 5.82
N TYR A 432 -0.35 -30.93 6.24
CA TYR A 432 0.38 -31.53 7.36
C TYR A 432 1.39 -32.57 6.87
N ARG A 433 2.48 -32.75 7.64
CA ARG A 433 3.55 -33.69 7.34
C ARG A 433 4.10 -34.37 8.59
N THR A 434 4.50 -35.63 8.45
CA THR A 434 5.43 -36.30 9.36
C THR A 434 6.72 -36.72 8.65
N ASN A 435 7.81 -36.88 9.41
CA ASN A 435 9.09 -37.46 8.95
C ASN A 435 9.51 -38.66 9.83
N ASN A 436 8.58 -39.26 10.58
CA ASN A 436 8.84 -40.42 11.42
C ASN A 436 7.66 -41.40 11.45
N LEU A 437 6.98 -41.57 10.30
CA LEU A 437 5.74 -42.34 10.18
C LEU A 437 5.86 -43.76 10.74
N THR A 438 6.97 -44.45 10.50
CA THR A 438 7.17 -45.85 10.94
C THR A 438 7.27 -45.99 12.47
N SER A 439 7.40 -44.88 13.21
CA SER A 439 7.25 -44.88 14.67
C SER A 439 5.89 -45.40 15.12
N TRP A 440 4.86 -45.32 14.26
CA TRP A 440 3.55 -45.93 14.50
C TRP A 440 3.67 -47.44 14.72
N ASP A 441 4.45 -48.09 13.86
CA ASP A 441 4.54 -49.56 13.78
C ASP A 441 5.31 -50.14 14.97
N SER A 442 6.20 -49.34 15.58
CA SER A 442 6.94 -49.69 16.79
C SER A 442 6.27 -49.22 18.10
N GLY A 443 5.02 -48.76 18.05
CA GLY A 443 4.26 -48.30 19.23
C GLY A 443 4.64 -46.90 19.75
N GLY A 444 5.41 -46.14 18.98
CA GLY A 444 5.74 -44.75 19.25
C GLY A 444 4.65 -43.76 18.80
N LYS A 445 5.02 -42.48 18.74
CA LYS A 445 4.16 -41.41 18.22
C LYS A 445 4.72 -40.81 16.94
N VAL A 446 3.84 -40.63 15.97
CA VAL A 446 4.06 -39.89 14.72
C VAL A 446 3.99 -38.40 15.02
N ASN A 447 5.07 -37.66 14.74
CA ASN A 447 5.07 -36.21 14.91
C ASN A 447 4.55 -35.57 13.64
N ILE A 448 3.40 -34.90 13.73
CA ILE A 448 2.74 -34.25 12.62
C ILE A 448 2.91 -32.75 12.78
N ALA A 449 3.48 -32.09 11.78
CA ALA A 449 3.73 -30.66 11.78
C ALA A 449 3.20 -30.00 10.51
N VAL A 450 2.90 -28.70 10.58
CA VAL A 450 2.52 -27.89 9.41
C VAL A 450 3.64 -27.91 8.37
N MET A 451 3.28 -28.15 7.11
CA MET A 451 4.20 -28.13 5.97
C MET A 451 3.62 -27.30 4.81
N ALA A 452 3.09 -26.13 5.14
CA ALA A 452 2.48 -25.22 4.16
C ALA A 452 3.22 -23.87 4.05
N LYS A 453 4.48 -23.80 4.53
CA LYS A 453 5.30 -22.59 4.36
C LYS A 453 5.41 -22.23 2.88
N GLY A 454 5.00 -21.01 2.50
CA GLY A 454 5.00 -20.53 1.12
C GLY A 454 3.69 -20.79 0.36
N VAL A 455 2.81 -21.66 0.88
CA VAL A 455 1.43 -21.76 0.43
C VAL A 455 0.64 -20.63 1.08
N GLU A 456 -0.12 -19.89 0.28
CA GLU A 456 -1.07 -18.89 0.76
C GLU A 456 -2.31 -19.01 -0.12
N GLU A 457 -3.42 -19.41 0.46
CA GLU A 457 -4.60 -19.87 -0.30
C GLU A 457 -5.91 -19.24 0.16
N THR A 458 -5.85 -18.31 1.11
CA THR A 458 -7.05 -17.62 1.59
C THR A 458 -7.70 -16.74 0.52
N ALA A 459 -9.03 -16.64 0.56
CA ALA A 459 -9.78 -15.62 -0.17
C ALA A 459 -9.94 -14.36 0.71
N VAL A 460 -9.51 -13.22 0.20
CA VAL A 460 -9.41 -11.97 0.97
C VAL A 460 -10.63 -11.09 0.75
N LEU A 461 -11.48 -10.92 1.75
CA LEU A 461 -12.76 -10.20 1.62
C LEU A 461 -12.67 -8.71 2.01
N GLY A 462 -11.64 -8.33 2.75
CA GLY A 462 -11.41 -6.94 3.14
C GLY A 462 -10.01 -6.71 3.70
N LEU A 463 -9.47 -5.52 3.47
CA LEU A 463 -8.15 -5.09 3.92
C LEU A 463 -8.24 -3.68 4.48
N ILE A 464 -7.68 -3.46 5.66
CA ILE A 464 -7.43 -2.13 6.20
C ILE A 464 -5.96 -2.00 6.63
N SER A 465 -5.37 -0.84 6.35
CA SER A 465 -4.06 -0.44 6.85
C SER A 465 -4.26 0.79 7.75
N PRO A 466 -4.34 0.63 9.08
CA PRO A 466 -4.57 1.76 9.97
C PRO A 466 -3.41 2.77 9.94
N PRO A 467 -3.63 4.07 10.19
CA PRO A 467 -2.58 5.09 10.20
C PRO A 467 -1.70 5.09 11.47
N SER A 468 -2.01 4.27 12.47
CA SER A 468 -1.21 4.14 13.70
C SER A 468 -1.29 2.73 14.29
N GLY A 469 -0.58 2.49 15.40
CA GLY A 469 -0.41 1.17 16.00
C GLY A 469 0.74 0.38 15.37
N THR A 470 1.11 -0.74 15.98
CA THR A 470 2.24 -1.57 15.51
C THR A 470 1.88 -2.35 14.25
N ALA A 471 0.64 -2.82 14.12
CA ALA A 471 0.18 -3.53 12.94
C ALA A 471 -0.05 -2.58 11.76
N HIS A 472 0.53 -2.93 10.60
CA HIS A 472 0.31 -2.25 9.33
C HIS A 472 -0.86 -2.82 8.52
N LEU A 473 -1.38 -3.98 8.90
CA LEU A 473 -2.44 -4.65 8.16
C LEU A 473 -3.37 -5.42 9.10
N ILE A 474 -4.68 -5.29 8.85
CA ILE A 474 -5.72 -6.17 9.38
C ILE A 474 -6.55 -6.70 8.21
N THR A 475 -6.74 -8.01 8.18
CA THR A 475 -7.43 -8.72 7.10
C THR A 475 -8.79 -9.23 7.56
N ALA A 476 -9.71 -9.30 6.61
CA ALA A 476 -10.95 -10.05 6.67
C ALA A 476 -10.86 -11.15 5.60
N LEU A 477 -10.94 -12.41 6.01
CA LEU A 477 -10.68 -13.58 5.17
C LEU A 477 -11.88 -14.54 5.20
N GLY A 478 -12.05 -15.30 4.12
CA GLY A 478 -12.88 -16.50 4.09
C GLY A 478 -12.28 -17.60 4.96
N ASP A 479 -13.15 -18.42 5.57
CA ASP A 479 -12.89 -19.66 6.33
C ASP A 479 -12.07 -19.52 7.63
N VAL A 480 -11.05 -18.69 7.64
CA VAL A 480 -10.12 -18.47 8.77
C VAL A 480 -10.26 -17.08 9.42
N SER A 481 -11.39 -16.42 9.18
CA SER A 481 -11.82 -15.13 9.72
C SER A 481 -10.98 -13.94 9.28
N GLY A 482 -9.67 -13.98 9.51
CA GLY A 482 -8.76 -12.87 9.30
C GLY A 482 -7.83 -12.65 10.49
N PHE A 483 -6.83 -11.80 10.29
CA PHE A 483 -5.74 -11.60 11.22
C PHE A 483 -5.29 -10.14 11.28
N ARG A 484 -4.71 -9.78 12.42
CA ARG A 484 -3.94 -8.55 12.62
C ARG A 484 -2.45 -8.89 12.54
N TYR A 485 -1.73 -8.25 11.64
CA TYR A 485 -0.32 -8.56 11.37
C TYR A 485 0.60 -7.54 12.03
N GLU A 486 1.39 -8.02 13.00
CA GLU A 486 2.51 -7.25 13.59
C GLU A 486 3.71 -7.21 12.64
N ASP A 487 4.02 -8.35 12.03
CA ASP A 487 5.07 -8.54 11.03
C ASP A 487 4.46 -9.31 9.86
N LEU A 488 4.58 -8.77 8.65
CA LEU A 488 4.04 -9.36 7.43
C LEU A 488 4.77 -10.66 7.01
N THR A 489 5.93 -10.94 7.62
CA THR A 489 6.77 -12.11 7.32
C THR A 489 6.60 -13.24 8.33
N GLN A 490 5.75 -13.07 9.35
CA GLN A 490 5.50 -14.05 10.41
C GLN A 490 4.03 -14.44 10.46
N ALA A 491 3.78 -15.73 10.74
CA ALA A 491 2.43 -16.21 10.95
C ALA A 491 1.78 -15.54 12.18
N PRO A 492 0.52 -15.10 12.10
CA PRO A 492 -0.21 -14.58 13.25
C PRO A 492 -0.32 -15.61 14.37
N VAL A 493 -0.12 -15.18 15.61
CA VAL A 493 -0.22 -16.09 16.78
C VAL A 493 -1.65 -16.33 17.25
N LYS A 494 -2.60 -15.45 16.86
CA LYS A 494 -3.98 -15.47 17.34
C LYS A 494 -4.96 -15.50 16.17
N PHE A 495 -5.88 -16.46 16.23
CA PHE A 495 -7.15 -16.39 15.53
C PHE A 495 -8.03 -15.29 16.12
N GLN A 496 -8.91 -14.68 15.33
CA GLN A 496 -9.86 -13.68 15.82
C GLN A 496 -10.99 -14.35 16.62
N THR A 497 -11.08 -14.04 17.92
CA THR A 497 -12.08 -14.59 18.83
C THR A 497 -12.93 -13.50 19.49
N SER A 498 -14.03 -13.90 20.15
CA SER A 498 -14.96 -13.02 20.87
C SER A 498 -15.43 -11.79 20.08
N PRO A 499 -16.03 -11.97 18.88
CA PRO A 499 -16.60 -13.22 18.35
C PRO A 499 -15.65 -14.09 17.54
N SER A 500 -15.91 -15.41 17.50
CA SER A 500 -15.23 -16.37 16.63
C SER A 500 -16.19 -16.89 15.57
N TRP A 501 -15.77 -16.90 14.31
CA TRP A 501 -16.53 -17.39 13.16
C TRP A 501 -15.58 -17.83 12.03
N ALA A 502 -16.12 -18.49 11.01
CA ALA A 502 -15.35 -18.88 9.83
C ALA A 502 -14.98 -17.69 8.95
N THR A 503 -15.93 -16.81 8.59
CA THR A 503 -15.68 -15.78 7.57
C THR A 503 -15.98 -14.38 8.07
N THR A 504 -14.99 -13.47 8.01
CA THR A 504 -15.22 -12.02 8.14
C THR A 504 -15.47 -11.45 6.74
N THR A 505 -16.63 -10.84 6.53
CA THR A 505 -17.02 -10.28 5.21
C THR A 505 -16.77 -8.78 5.09
N GLY A 506 -16.63 -8.07 6.21
CA GLY A 506 -16.42 -6.64 6.23
C GLY A 506 -15.65 -6.20 7.46
N ILE A 507 -14.74 -5.26 7.28
CA ILE A 507 -13.93 -4.67 8.35
C ILE A 507 -13.66 -3.20 8.02
N ASP A 508 -13.75 -2.34 9.04
CA ASP A 508 -13.44 -0.91 8.92
C ASP A 508 -12.96 -0.35 10.27
N TYR A 509 -12.31 0.82 10.24
CA TYR A 509 -11.81 1.53 11.40
C TYR A 509 -12.22 3.01 11.37
N ALA A 510 -12.30 3.63 12.54
CA ALA A 510 -12.53 5.06 12.66
C ALA A 510 -11.25 5.83 12.30
N GLU A 511 -11.24 6.60 11.21
CA GLU A 511 -10.03 7.31 10.72
C GLU A 511 -9.35 8.19 11.79
N LEU A 512 -10.15 8.95 12.54
CA LEU A 512 -9.70 9.88 13.57
C LEU A 512 -9.50 9.19 14.94
N ASN A 513 -9.87 7.91 15.05
CA ASN A 513 -9.64 7.07 16.23
C ASN A 513 -9.29 5.63 15.80
N PRO A 514 -8.13 5.42 15.17
CA PRO A 514 -7.83 4.19 14.43
C PRO A 514 -7.65 2.93 15.29
N ALA A 515 -7.61 3.06 16.62
CA ALA A 515 -7.70 1.92 17.53
C ALA A 515 -9.11 1.32 17.58
N TYR A 516 -10.14 2.08 17.20
CA TYR A 516 -11.52 1.61 17.13
C TYR A 516 -11.78 0.93 15.78
N VAL A 517 -11.94 -0.40 15.81
CA VAL A 517 -12.11 -1.25 14.63
C VAL A 517 -13.36 -2.10 14.78
N VAL A 518 -14.13 -2.25 13.71
CA VAL A 518 -15.33 -3.09 13.68
C VAL A 518 -15.20 -4.10 12.55
N ARG A 519 -15.58 -5.35 12.82
CA ARG A 519 -15.68 -6.42 11.84
C ARG A 519 -17.03 -7.11 11.90
N VAL A 520 -17.52 -7.59 10.76
CA VAL A 520 -18.77 -8.36 10.63
C VAL A 520 -18.52 -9.66 9.87
N GLY A 521 -19.25 -10.71 10.24
CA GLY A 521 -19.08 -12.05 9.68
C GLY A 521 -20.31 -12.93 9.89
N GLY A 522 -20.17 -14.24 9.72
CA GLY A 522 -21.26 -15.21 9.91
C GLY A 522 -21.05 -16.08 11.14
N ALA A 523 -21.68 -15.73 12.26
CA ALA A 523 -21.64 -16.56 13.46
C ALA A 523 -22.48 -17.85 13.29
N ASP A 524 -21.91 -18.99 13.68
CA ASP A 524 -22.67 -20.25 13.84
C ASP A 524 -23.44 -20.22 15.18
N LYS A 525 -24.68 -19.75 15.09
CA LYS A 525 -25.59 -19.63 16.23
C LYS A 525 -26.20 -20.98 16.66
N GLU A 526 -26.08 -22.03 15.84
CA GLU A 526 -26.46 -23.39 16.27
C GLU A 526 -25.40 -23.95 17.21
N LYS A 527 -24.11 -23.80 16.87
CA LYS A 527 -22.99 -24.20 17.74
C LYS A 527 -22.86 -23.31 18.97
N THR A 528 -23.06 -22.01 18.85
CA THR A 528 -22.96 -21.07 19.99
C THR A 528 -24.05 -20.01 19.92
N PRO A 529 -25.22 -20.25 20.55
CA PRO A 529 -26.39 -19.35 20.46
C PRO A 529 -26.15 -17.90 20.91
N SER A 530 -25.15 -17.67 21.79
CA SER A 530 -24.79 -16.34 22.26
C SER A 530 -23.83 -15.58 21.34
N MET A 531 -23.22 -16.26 20.36
CA MET A 531 -22.27 -15.65 19.42
C MET A 531 -22.94 -14.57 18.58
N LYS A 532 -22.24 -13.46 18.38
CA LYS A 532 -22.68 -12.34 17.54
C LYS A 532 -21.90 -12.33 16.24
N SER A 533 -22.55 -11.88 15.17
CA SER A 533 -22.00 -11.70 13.83
C SER A 533 -21.31 -10.33 13.65
N ILE A 534 -21.06 -9.61 14.75
CA ILE A 534 -20.27 -8.36 14.80
C ILE A 534 -19.28 -8.40 15.96
N GLY A 535 -18.04 -7.99 15.69
CA GLY A 535 -16.98 -7.82 16.67
C GLY A 535 -16.43 -6.40 16.66
N ILE A 536 -16.17 -5.85 17.84
CA ILE A 536 -15.65 -4.49 18.01
C ILE A 536 -14.34 -4.57 18.79
N SER A 537 -13.35 -3.79 18.40
CA SER A 537 -12.07 -3.64 19.08
C SER A 537 -11.82 -2.17 19.38
N ASN A 538 -11.22 -1.90 20.56
CA ASN A 538 -10.81 -0.56 20.98
C ASN A 538 -9.27 -0.41 21.04
N ASP A 539 -8.53 -1.44 20.62
CA ASP A 539 -7.07 -1.54 20.73
C ASP A 539 -6.39 -1.90 19.39
N GLY A 540 -7.04 -1.54 18.28
CA GLY A 540 -6.51 -1.73 16.94
C GLY A 540 -6.57 -3.18 16.47
N GLY A 541 -7.58 -3.93 16.90
CA GLY A 541 -7.83 -5.33 16.51
C GLY A 541 -7.04 -6.37 17.29
N VAL A 542 -6.41 -6.02 18.42
CA VAL A 542 -5.67 -6.97 19.26
C VAL A 542 -6.64 -7.85 20.05
N ASN A 543 -7.63 -7.22 20.68
CA ASN A 543 -8.73 -7.88 21.37
C ASN A 543 -10.07 -7.41 20.81
N TRP A 544 -11.04 -8.31 20.81
CA TRP A 544 -12.40 -8.05 20.34
C TRP A 544 -13.41 -8.33 21.45
N TYR A 545 -14.53 -7.63 21.40
CA TYR A 545 -15.72 -7.95 22.18
C TYR A 545 -16.95 -7.99 21.28
N MET A 546 -17.95 -8.74 21.72
CA MET A 546 -19.29 -8.77 21.13
C MET A 546 -20.16 -7.70 21.80
N PRO A 547 -20.87 -6.85 21.06
CA PRO A 547 -21.80 -5.90 21.64
C PRO A 547 -23.09 -6.59 22.13
N ASN A 548 -23.97 -5.85 22.80
CA ASN A 548 -25.18 -6.39 23.40
C ASN A 548 -26.21 -6.92 22.38
N SER A 549 -26.37 -6.26 21.22
CA SER A 549 -27.39 -6.62 20.23
C SER A 549 -26.90 -6.55 18.78
N GLU A 550 -27.73 -7.08 17.88
CA GLU A 550 -27.53 -7.08 16.43
C GLU A 550 -28.76 -6.49 15.73
N PRO A 551 -28.65 -6.06 14.47
CA PRO A 551 -29.80 -5.68 13.65
C PRO A 551 -30.91 -6.74 13.68
N SER A 552 -32.16 -6.28 13.89
CA SER A 552 -33.37 -7.10 13.84
C SER A 552 -34.49 -6.31 13.16
N ASN A 553 -35.29 -7.00 12.36
CA ASN A 553 -36.48 -6.43 11.72
C ASN A 553 -37.78 -6.73 12.50
N GLY A 554 -37.66 -7.25 13.73
CA GLY A 554 -38.78 -7.67 14.57
C GLY A 554 -39.27 -9.10 14.30
N THR A 555 -38.92 -9.69 13.15
CA THR A 555 -39.21 -11.09 12.83
C THR A 555 -37.99 -11.99 12.99
N LYS A 556 -36.82 -11.51 12.55
CA LYS A 556 -35.55 -12.20 12.71
C LYS A 556 -34.42 -11.22 13.02
N THR A 557 -33.42 -11.71 13.74
CA THR A 557 -32.10 -11.06 13.83
C THR A 557 -31.33 -11.39 12.55
N THR A 558 -30.47 -10.48 12.09
CA THR A 558 -29.60 -10.75 10.93
C THR A 558 -28.79 -12.04 11.11
N ALA A 559 -28.61 -12.77 10.02
CA ALA A 559 -27.63 -13.86 9.94
C ALA A 559 -26.17 -13.34 9.97
N GLY A 560 -25.99 -12.03 9.77
CA GLY A 560 -24.70 -11.36 9.74
C GLY A 560 -24.23 -11.06 8.32
N GLN A 561 -22.93 -11.24 8.10
CA GLN A 561 -22.23 -10.98 6.84
C GLN A 561 -22.47 -9.54 6.33
N GLY A 562 -22.35 -9.32 5.02
CA GLY A 562 -22.52 -8.01 4.40
C GLY A 562 -21.31 -7.10 4.65
N GLN A 563 -21.56 -5.78 4.66
CA GLN A 563 -20.53 -4.75 4.74
C GLN A 563 -20.78 -3.81 5.92
N VAL A 564 -19.69 -3.39 6.58
CA VAL A 564 -19.72 -2.44 7.70
C VAL A 564 -18.89 -1.21 7.36
N ALA A 565 -19.35 -0.03 7.80
CA ALA A 565 -18.62 1.22 7.77
C ALA A 565 -18.64 1.88 9.15
N VAL A 566 -17.53 2.45 9.56
CA VAL A 566 -17.34 3.09 10.87
C VAL A 566 -17.17 4.59 10.66
N SER A 567 -17.92 5.44 11.38
CA SER A 567 -17.76 6.89 11.23
C SER A 567 -16.34 7.35 11.55
N ALA A 568 -15.91 8.46 10.95
CA ALA A 568 -14.56 9.00 11.12
C ALA A 568 -14.08 9.04 12.59
N SER A 569 -14.95 9.39 13.55
CA SER A 569 -14.62 9.48 14.98
C SER A 569 -14.90 8.20 15.78
N GLY A 570 -15.57 7.20 15.19
CA GLY A 570 -15.99 5.97 15.86
C GLY A 570 -17.27 6.12 16.71
N ASN A 571 -18.00 7.23 16.58
CA ASN A 571 -19.24 7.49 17.33
C ASN A 571 -20.50 6.81 16.74
N SER A 572 -20.40 6.22 15.54
CA SER A 572 -21.49 5.45 14.94
C SER A 572 -20.97 4.35 14.00
N ILE A 573 -21.73 3.26 13.90
CA ILE A 573 -21.48 2.14 13.00
C ILE A 573 -22.67 2.04 12.04
N LEU A 574 -22.39 1.85 10.76
CA LEU A 574 -23.38 1.53 9.73
C LEU A 574 -23.12 0.09 9.23
N TRP A 575 -24.14 -0.76 9.26
CA TRP A 575 -24.06 -2.14 8.82
C TRP A 575 -25.12 -2.42 7.75
N SER A 576 -24.65 -2.62 6.51
CA SER A 576 -25.45 -3.18 5.42
C SER A 576 -25.42 -4.70 5.55
N THR A 577 -26.44 -5.26 6.21
CA THR A 577 -26.53 -6.71 6.44
C THR A 577 -26.79 -7.46 5.15
N SER A 578 -26.43 -8.74 5.10
CA SER A 578 -26.67 -9.57 3.91
C SER A 578 -28.15 -9.87 3.65
N ASP A 579 -29.02 -9.74 4.66
CA ASP A 579 -30.34 -10.38 4.63
C ASP A 579 -31.53 -9.52 5.09
N ILE A 580 -31.32 -8.45 5.85
CA ILE A 580 -32.42 -7.61 6.37
C ILE A 580 -32.26 -6.11 6.11
N GLY A 581 -31.25 -5.70 5.35
CA GLY A 581 -31.04 -4.32 4.93
C GLY A 581 -30.02 -3.56 5.78
N VAL A 582 -30.11 -2.22 5.76
CA VAL A 582 -29.09 -1.32 6.34
C VAL A 582 -29.54 -0.79 7.69
N TYR A 583 -28.67 -0.91 8.69
CA TYR A 583 -28.92 -0.47 10.05
C TYR A 583 -27.75 0.36 10.57
N TYR A 584 -28.02 1.26 11.51
CA TYR A 584 -26.99 2.04 12.19
C TYR A 584 -27.07 1.86 13.71
N SER A 585 -25.92 2.04 14.36
CA SER A 585 -25.79 2.09 15.82
C SER A 585 -25.02 3.33 16.23
N LYS A 586 -25.58 4.11 17.17
CA LYS A 586 -24.90 5.24 17.85
C LYS A 586 -24.45 4.87 19.26
N THR A 587 -24.50 3.57 19.58
CA THR A 587 -24.29 3.02 20.93
C THR A 587 -23.25 1.91 20.92
N THR A 588 -22.36 1.90 19.92
CA THR A 588 -21.31 0.88 19.78
C THR A 588 -21.89 -0.54 19.74
N GLY A 589 -22.94 -0.73 18.95
CA GLY A 589 -23.63 -2.01 18.76
C GLY A 589 -24.57 -2.41 19.91
N ASN A 590 -24.74 -1.60 20.96
CA ASN A 590 -25.66 -1.96 22.04
C ASN A 590 -27.14 -1.92 21.62
N SER A 591 -27.47 -1.06 20.65
CA SER A 591 -28.77 -0.98 19.98
C SER A 591 -28.61 -0.61 18.50
N TRP A 592 -29.58 -1.02 17.68
CA TRP A 592 -29.60 -0.83 16.24
C TRP A 592 -30.93 -0.23 15.78
N ASN A 593 -30.87 0.68 14.82
CA ASN A 593 -32.03 1.26 14.15
C ASN A 593 -31.90 1.06 12.65
N VAL A 594 -33.02 0.85 11.96
CA VAL A 594 -33.03 0.77 10.49
C VAL A 594 -32.68 2.14 9.89
N SER A 595 -31.83 2.16 8.88
CA SER A 595 -31.54 3.35 8.09
C SER A 595 -32.65 3.56 7.06
N SER A 596 -33.17 4.77 6.92
CA SER A 596 -34.23 5.08 5.94
C SER A 596 -33.65 5.66 4.64
N GLY A 597 -34.34 5.46 3.52
CA GLY A 597 -33.95 6.02 2.21
C GLY A 597 -32.81 5.31 1.48
N VAL A 598 -32.30 4.18 2.01
CA VAL A 598 -31.27 3.35 1.39
C VAL A 598 -31.78 1.90 1.16
N PRO A 599 -31.55 1.30 -0.03
CA PRO A 599 -31.97 -0.08 -0.29
C PRO A 599 -31.18 -1.14 0.47
N ALA A 600 -31.80 -2.31 0.70
CA ALA A 600 -31.11 -3.48 1.23
C ALA A 600 -30.05 -3.99 0.24
N GLY A 601 -28.90 -4.43 0.75
CA GLY A 601 -27.77 -4.87 -0.07
C GLY A 601 -26.92 -3.75 -0.67
N ALA A 602 -27.16 -2.48 -0.29
CA ALA A 602 -26.30 -1.37 -0.69
C ALA A 602 -24.85 -1.56 -0.20
N LYS A 603 -23.89 -1.20 -1.05
CA LYS A 603 -22.49 -1.03 -0.64
C LYS A 603 -22.37 0.24 0.17
N VAL A 604 -21.64 0.24 1.27
CA VAL A 604 -21.54 1.37 2.22
C VAL A 604 -20.09 1.77 2.47
N ALA A 605 -19.86 3.07 2.67
CA ALA A 605 -18.59 3.64 3.11
C ALA A 605 -18.85 4.83 4.05
N SER A 606 -17.90 5.10 4.96
CA SER A 606 -17.92 6.31 5.79
C SER A 606 -17.04 7.39 5.19
N ASP A 607 -17.42 8.65 5.42
CA ASP A 607 -16.47 9.74 5.25
C ASP A 607 -15.34 9.61 6.28
N ARG A 608 -14.11 9.94 5.87
CA ARG A 608 -12.92 9.76 6.70
C ARG A 608 -12.58 11.00 7.54
N VAL A 609 -13.37 12.07 7.42
CA VAL A 609 -13.19 13.33 8.17
C VAL A 609 -14.46 13.66 8.96
N ASN A 610 -15.62 13.73 8.31
CA ASN A 610 -16.87 14.14 8.92
C ASN A 610 -17.64 12.92 9.47
N PRO A 611 -17.74 12.74 10.81
CA PRO A 611 -18.35 11.55 11.39
C PRO A 611 -19.87 11.43 11.14
N ASN A 612 -20.52 12.48 10.64
CA ASN A 612 -21.94 12.43 10.30
C ASN A 612 -22.19 11.96 8.86
N LYS A 613 -21.16 11.89 8.02
CA LYS A 613 -21.30 11.53 6.61
C LYS A 613 -21.08 10.05 6.35
N PHE A 614 -22.06 9.42 5.73
CA PHE A 614 -21.96 8.08 5.17
C PHE A 614 -22.43 8.09 3.71
N TYR A 615 -21.87 7.19 2.92
CA TYR A 615 -22.16 7.01 1.51
C TYR A 615 -22.69 5.61 1.29
N ALA A 616 -23.66 5.48 0.39
CA ALA A 616 -24.16 4.18 -0.04
C ALA A 616 -24.35 4.13 -1.55
N PHE A 617 -24.22 2.94 -2.12
CA PHE A 617 -24.43 2.70 -3.54
C PHE A 617 -25.25 1.43 -3.76
N TYR A 618 -26.26 1.51 -4.62
CA TYR A 618 -27.09 0.37 -4.99
C TYR A 618 -27.63 0.52 -6.41
N ALA A 619 -27.46 -0.53 -7.23
CA ALA A 619 -28.06 -0.65 -8.57
C ALA A 619 -27.96 0.62 -9.44
N GLY A 620 -26.77 1.25 -9.49
CA GLY A 620 -26.51 2.44 -10.30
C GLY A 620 -26.86 3.79 -9.64
N THR A 621 -27.40 3.78 -8.42
CA THR A 621 -27.77 5.00 -7.67
C THR A 621 -26.83 5.23 -6.49
N PHE A 622 -26.36 6.46 -6.33
CA PHE A 622 -25.53 6.90 -5.22
C PHE A 622 -26.37 7.63 -4.17
N TYR A 623 -26.07 7.42 -2.89
CA TYR A 623 -26.79 7.97 -1.75
C TYR A 623 -25.83 8.58 -0.74
N ILE A 624 -26.29 9.64 -0.07
CA ILE A 624 -25.57 10.28 1.04
C ILE A 624 -26.46 10.34 2.29
N SER A 625 -25.86 10.10 3.44
CA SER A 625 -26.38 10.45 4.76
C SER A 625 -25.49 11.53 5.37
N THR A 626 -26.10 12.51 6.04
CA THR A 626 -25.40 13.59 6.77
C THR A 626 -25.77 13.64 8.25
N ASP A 627 -26.40 12.59 8.78
CA ASP A 627 -26.92 12.50 10.15
C ASP A 627 -26.41 11.26 10.90
N GLY A 628 -25.27 10.71 10.45
CA GLY A 628 -24.63 9.54 11.05
C GLY A 628 -25.30 8.21 10.65
N GLY A 629 -25.80 8.12 9.42
CA GLY A 629 -26.35 6.89 8.84
C GLY A 629 -27.84 6.66 9.13
N ALA A 630 -28.55 7.64 9.70
CA ALA A 630 -29.96 7.46 10.06
C ALA A 630 -30.89 7.61 8.85
N THR A 631 -30.66 8.64 8.05
CA THR A 631 -31.41 8.88 6.80
C THR A 631 -30.45 9.03 5.61
N PHE A 632 -30.84 8.48 4.47
CA PHE A 632 -30.13 8.59 3.20
C PHE A 632 -31.01 9.26 2.15
N SER A 633 -30.38 10.06 1.29
CA SER A 633 -31.01 10.64 0.10
C SER A 633 -30.19 10.27 -1.13
N ALA A 634 -30.88 9.90 -2.21
CA ALA A 634 -30.24 9.70 -3.51
C ALA A 634 -29.67 11.05 -4.01
N THR A 635 -28.46 11.02 -4.56
CA THR A 635 -27.86 12.21 -5.18
C THR A 635 -28.24 12.30 -6.66
N ALA A 636 -27.86 13.41 -7.32
CA ALA A 636 -28.09 13.59 -8.74
C ALA A 636 -27.07 12.85 -9.63
N ALA A 637 -26.09 12.15 -9.03
CA ALA A 637 -25.05 11.45 -9.77
C ALA A 637 -25.63 10.29 -10.59
N ALA A 638 -25.18 10.19 -11.85
CA ALA A 638 -25.64 9.20 -12.81
C ALA A 638 -24.47 8.64 -13.62
N GLY A 639 -24.74 7.64 -14.47
CA GLY A 639 -23.73 7.03 -15.33
C GLY A 639 -22.97 5.86 -14.70
N PHE A 640 -23.38 5.40 -13.51
CA PHE A 640 -22.82 4.24 -12.84
C PHE A 640 -23.35 2.91 -13.39
N PRO A 641 -22.55 1.83 -13.32
CA PRO A 641 -22.98 0.47 -13.59
C PRO A 641 -23.92 -0.04 -12.48
N ALA A 642 -24.91 -0.87 -12.82
CA ALA A 642 -25.75 -1.52 -11.83
C ALA A 642 -25.17 -2.86 -11.36
N ASN A 643 -24.40 -3.55 -12.21
CA ASN A 643 -23.91 -4.93 -12.07
C ASN A 643 -25.01 -5.99 -11.86
N ASN A 644 -26.27 -5.64 -12.13
CA ASN A 644 -27.44 -6.51 -11.96
C ASN A 644 -28.02 -6.89 -13.32
N VAL A 645 -27.17 -7.42 -14.20
CA VAL A 645 -27.54 -7.83 -15.57
C VAL A 645 -27.25 -9.33 -15.79
N GLY A 646 -28.06 -9.98 -16.61
CA GLY A 646 -27.86 -11.40 -16.94
C GLY A 646 -26.56 -11.64 -17.72
N GLY A 647 -25.94 -12.79 -17.50
CA GLY A 647 -24.73 -13.22 -18.21
C GLY A 647 -23.40 -12.84 -17.54
N LEU A 648 -23.42 -12.16 -16.40
CA LEU A 648 -22.22 -11.94 -15.59
C LEU A 648 -21.90 -13.18 -14.74
N GLN A 649 -20.66 -13.66 -14.80
CA GLN A 649 -20.15 -14.64 -13.84
C GLN A 649 -20.04 -13.99 -12.44
N PRO A 650 -20.16 -14.74 -11.33
CA PRO A 650 -20.18 -14.18 -9.97
C PRO A 650 -18.95 -13.34 -9.58
N ASN A 651 -17.79 -13.63 -10.16
CA ASN A 651 -16.53 -12.92 -9.91
C ASN A 651 -16.17 -11.91 -11.02
N GLN A 652 -17.06 -11.63 -11.97
CA GLN A 652 -16.72 -10.85 -13.15
C GLN A 652 -16.76 -9.34 -12.91
N ALA A 653 -17.70 -8.86 -12.10
CA ALA A 653 -17.93 -7.44 -11.86
C ALA A 653 -17.81 -7.10 -10.37
N GLN A 654 -17.28 -5.92 -10.08
CA GLN A 654 -17.08 -5.41 -8.72
C GLN A 654 -17.59 -3.97 -8.61
N ILE A 655 -17.90 -3.55 -7.37
CA ILE A 655 -18.06 -2.16 -6.97
C ILE A 655 -17.16 -1.88 -5.77
N SER A 656 -16.21 -0.96 -5.93
CA SER A 656 -15.32 -0.48 -4.87
C SER A 656 -15.51 1.02 -4.70
N MET A 657 -16.02 1.43 -3.53
CA MET A 657 -16.27 2.83 -3.19
C MET A 657 -15.56 3.18 -1.89
N LYS A 658 -14.69 4.18 -1.91
CA LYS A 658 -13.93 4.61 -0.72
C LYS A 658 -13.80 6.13 -0.69
N ALA A 659 -13.93 6.69 0.51
CA ALA A 659 -13.66 8.11 0.78
C ALA A 659 -12.20 8.32 1.16
N MET A 660 -11.61 9.44 0.74
CA MET A 660 -10.21 9.78 0.93
C MET A 660 -9.90 10.18 2.38
N PRO A 661 -8.93 9.54 3.07
CA PRO A 661 -8.43 10.02 4.36
C PRO A 661 -7.95 11.47 4.29
N GLY A 662 -8.39 12.27 5.27
CA GLY A 662 -7.99 13.69 5.39
C GLY A 662 -8.72 14.67 4.48
N ILE A 663 -9.61 14.24 3.58
CA ILE A 663 -10.37 15.13 2.68
C ILE A 663 -11.87 14.78 2.74
N GLU A 664 -12.66 15.63 3.39
CA GLU A 664 -14.12 15.44 3.48
C GLU A 664 -14.77 15.48 2.09
N GLY A 665 -15.66 14.52 1.81
CA GLY A 665 -16.46 14.51 0.58
C GLY A 665 -15.71 14.11 -0.69
N ASP A 666 -14.44 13.75 -0.58
CA ASP A 666 -13.63 13.19 -1.66
C ASP A 666 -13.81 11.67 -1.72
N ILE A 667 -14.39 11.17 -2.81
CA ILE A 667 -14.85 9.79 -2.96
C ILE A 667 -14.39 9.26 -4.31
N TRP A 668 -13.75 8.10 -4.28
CA TRP A 668 -13.43 7.33 -5.47
C TRP A 668 -14.35 6.13 -5.60
N PHE A 669 -14.74 5.84 -6.84
CA PHE A 669 -15.59 4.71 -7.21
C PHE A 669 -14.98 3.97 -8.38
N ALA A 670 -14.65 2.70 -8.19
CA ALA A 670 -14.21 1.78 -9.25
C ALA A 670 -15.28 0.70 -9.45
N GLY A 671 -15.51 0.30 -10.69
CA GLY A 671 -16.34 -0.85 -10.97
C GLY A 671 -17.03 -0.81 -12.32
N GLY A 672 -17.83 -1.84 -12.55
CA GLY A 672 -18.65 -1.97 -13.74
C GLY A 672 -18.33 -3.19 -14.56
N ASN A 673 -18.80 -3.17 -15.80
CA ASN A 673 -18.67 -4.28 -16.73
C ASN A 673 -18.90 -3.81 -18.17
N ALA A 674 -18.42 -4.62 -19.11
CA ALA A 674 -18.57 -4.36 -20.54
C ALA A 674 -20.03 -4.50 -21.03
N VAL A 675 -20.86 -5.33 -20.36
CA VAL A 675 -22.26 -5.60 -20.79
C VAL A 675 -23.13 -4.34 -20.70
N GLU A 676 -22.96 -3.55 -19.63
CA GLU A 676 -23.68 -2.29 -19.43
C GLU A 676 -23.04 -1.11 -20.17
N GLY A 677 -21.86 -1.30 -20.79
CA GLY A 677 -21.08 -0.21 -21.39
C GLY A 677 -20.59 0.83 -20.38
N LYS A 678 -20.53 0.47 -19.09
CA LYS A 678 -20.15 1.34 -17.98
C LYS A 678 -19.10 0.64 -17.14
N TYR A 679 -17.85 1.05 -17.30
CA TYR A 679 -16.71 0.46 -16.59
C TYR A 679 -15.60 1.51 -16.46
N GLY A 680 -14.94 1.58 -15.31
CA GLY A 680 -13.79 2.46 -15.11
C GLY A 680 -13.65 2.95 -13.67
N LEU A 681 -13.05 4.14 -13.55
CA LEU A 681 -12.80 4.82 -12.30
C LEU A 681 -13.45 6.21 -12.33
N TRP A 682 -14.15 6.57 -11.26
CA TRP A 682 -14.84 7.84 -11.08
C TRP A 682 -14.38 8.53 -9.80
N HIS A 683 -14.39 9.85 -9.82
CA HIS A 683 -14.01 10.70 -8.69
C HIS A 683 -15.05 11.78 -8.43
N SER A 684 -15.39 11.97 -7.16
CA SER A 684 -16.24 13.03 -6.64
C SER A 684 -15.45 13.83 -5.62
N THR A 685 -15.57 15.15 -5.63
CA THR A 685 -15.02 16.03 -4.58
C THR A 685 -16.12 16.83 -3.86
N ASP A 686 -17.39 16.48 -4.06
CA ASP A 686 -18.56 17.21 -3.58
C ASP A 686 -19.53 16.32 -2.77
N SER A 687 -18.96 15.32 -2.07
CA SER A 687 -19.71 14.33 -1.27
C SER A 687 -20.68 13.48 -2.09
N GLY A 688 -20.36 13.23 -3.36
CA GLY A 688 -21.10 12.36 -4.26
C GLY A 688 -22.31 13.01 -4.91
N THR A 689 -22.38 14.35 -4.89
CA THR A 689 -23.39 15.10 -5.63
C THR A 689 -23.19 14.92 -7.13
N SER A 690 -21.95 14.90 -7.59
CA SER A 690 -21.55 14.62 -8.97
C SER A 690 -20.25 13.81 -9.02
N PHE A 691 -20.04 13.09 -10.12
CA PHE A 691 -18.82 12.30 -10.35
C PHE A 691 -18.27 12.55 -11.74
N THR A 692 -16.95 12.62 -11.84
CA THR A 692 -16.22 12.65 -13.11
C THR A 692 -15.61 11.28 -13.37
N LYS A 693 -15.94 10.65 -14.52
CA LYS A 693 -15.24 9.46 -14.98
C LYS A 693 -13.86 9.84 -15.50
N LEU A 694 -12.82 9.18 -15.02
CA LEU A 694 -11.47 9.35 -15.55
C LEU A 694 -11.40 8.78 -16.96
N THR A 695 -10.96 9.59 -17.92
CA THR A 695 -10.89 9.22 -19.34
C THR A 695 -9.66 8.38 -19.68
N ASN A 696 -8.63 8.43 -18.84
CA ASN A 696 -7.40 7.66 -18.94
C ASN A 696 -7.48 6.27 -18.28
N VAL A 697 -8.67 5.84 -17.83
CA VAL A 697 -8.89 4.50 -17.25
C VAL A 697 -10.04 3.80 -17.99
N GLU A 698 -9.70 2.73 -18.71
CA GLU A 698 -10.66 1.95 -19.52
C GLU A 698 -11.63 1.18 -18.60
N GLU A 699 -11.06 0.45 -17.65
CA GLU A 699 -11.76 -0.45 -16.74
C GLU A 699 -11.07 -0.39 -15.37
N ALA A 700 -11.81 -0.41 -14.26
CA ALA A 700 -11.24 -0.53 -12.91
C ALA A 700 -12.21 -1.26 -11.99
N ASP A 701 -11.68 -2.07 -11.07
CA ASP A 701 -12.47 -2.93 -10.18
C ASP A 701 -12.36 -2.54 -8.72
N LEU A 702 -11.19 -2.02 -8.34
CA LEU A 702 -10.84 -1.69 -6.97
C LEU A 702 -10.10 -0.37 -6.91
N ILE A 703 -10.28 0.36 -5.82
CA ILE A 703 -9.50 1.55 -5.49
C ILE A 703 -9.07 1.50 -4.02
N GLY A 704 -7.87 2.00 -3.75
CA GLY A 704 -7.29 2.12 -2.41
C GLY A 704 -6.30 3.27 -2.35
N PHE A 705 -5.95 3.69 -1.13
CA PHE A 705 -5.12 4.88 -0.90
C PHE A 705 -3.95 4.54 0.01
N GLY A 706 -2.80 5.16 -0.24
CA GLY A 706 -1.60 5.03 0.60
C GLY A 706 -0.89 6.36 0.78
N MET A 707 0.19 6.36 1.55
CA MET A 707 1.00 7.53 1.82
C MET A 707 1.31 8.31 0.53
N ALA A 708 1.19 9.64 0.56
CA ALA A 708 1.50 10.50 -0.57
C ALA A 708 2.97 10.35 -1.01
N ALA A 709 3.23 10.50 -2.31
CA ALA A 709 4.60 10.58 -2.82
C ALA A 709 5.33 11.80 -2.23
N PRO A 710 6.67 11.75 -2.08
CA PRO A 710 7.43 12.90 -1.61
C PRO A 710 7.16 14.16 -2.44
N GLY A 711 6.74 15.24 -1.77
CA GLY A 711 6.39 16.52 -2.41
C GLY A 711 4.95 16.62 -2.90
N GLN A 712 4.14 15.56 -2.77
CA GLN A 712 2.71 15.57 -3.06
C GLN A 712 1.88 15.71 -1.79
N ASN A 713 0.73 16.37 -1.92
CA ASN A 713 -0.23 16.57 -0.82
C ASN A 713 -1.44 15.64 -0.91
N TYR A 714 -1.61 14.95 -2.04
CA TYR A 714 -2.67 13.97 -2.26
C TYR A 714 -2.11 12.56 -2.04
N MET A 715 -2.89 11.68 -1.40
CA MET A 715 -2.48 10.29 -1.18
C MET A 715 -2.27 9.56 -2.51
N ALA A 716 -1.32 8.63 -2.54
CA ALA A 716 -1.12 7.78 -3.71
C ALA A 716 -2.36 6.89 -3.89
N LEU A 717 -2.85 6.80 -5.13
CA LEU A 717 -3.98 5.95 -5.52
C LEU A 717 -3.47 4.61 -6.00
N TYR A 718 -4.12 3.51 -5.60
CA TYR A 718 -3.82 2.16 -6.05
C TYR A 718 -5.09 1.53 -6.62
N THR A 719 -5.02 1.01 -7.83
CA THR A 719 -6.17 0.41 -8.51
C THR A 719 -5.83 -0.89 -9.21
N VAL A 720 -6.79 -1.82 -9.22
CA VAL A 720 -6.82 -2.94 -10.17
C VAL A 720 -7.62 -2.47 -11.37
N ALA A 721 -6.96 -2.40 -12.53
CA ALA A 721 -7.51 -1.73 -13.70
C ALA A 721 -6.96 -2.27 -15.02
N LYS A 722 -7.59 -1.83 -16.11
CA LYS A 722 -7.04 -1.85 -17.47
C LYS A 722 -6.78 -0.40 -17.90
N ILE A 723 -5.52 -0.09 -18.16
CA ILE A 723 -5.05 1.25 -18.54
C ILE A 723 -4.15 1.10 -19.77
N ASP A 724 -4.41 1.89 -20.81
CA ASP A 724 -3.71 1.82 -22.10
C ASP A 724 -3.64 0.40 -22.69
N GLY A 725 -4.73 -0.36 -22.54
CA GLY A 725 -4.84 -1.74 -23.03
C GLY A 725 -4.17 -2.80 -22.15
N VAL A 726 -3.49 -2.42 -21.06
CA VAL A 726 -2.78 -3.35 -20.17
C VAL A 726 -3.56 -3.55 -18.88
N ARG A 727 -3.82 -4.82 -18.53
CA ARG A 727 -4.48 -5.20 -17.27
C ARG A 727 -3.44 -5.40 -16.17
N GLY A 728 -3.73 -4.94 -14.96
CA GLY A 728 -2.82 -5.11 -13.84
C GLY A 728 -3.15 -4.25 -12.62
N VAL A 729 -2.15 -4.05 -11.79
CA VAL A 729 -2.19 -3.16 -10.62
C VAL A 729 -1.43 -1.89 -10.95
N PHE A 730 -2.06 -0.74 -10.72
CA PHE A 730 -1.53 0.56 -11.06
C PHE A 730 -1.49 1.48 -9.84
N ARG A 731 -0.49 2.37 -9.81
CA ARG A 731 -0.36 3.47 -8.85
C ARG A 731 -0.48 4.81 -9.57
N SER A 732 -1.08 5.80 -8.94
CA SER A 732 -1.03 7.21 -9.35
C SER A 732 -0.60 8.08 -8.18
N ASP A 733 0.38 8.96 -8.42
CA ASP A 733 0.95 9.87 -7.42
C ASP A 733 0.49 11.34 -7.66
N ASP A 734 -0.44 11.54 -8.59
CA ASP A 734 -0.88 12.86 -9.09
C ASP A 734 -2.42 12.94 -9.24
N ALA A 735 -3.11 12.33 -8.26
CA ALA A 735 -4.58 12.29 -8.16
C ALA A 735 -5.29 11.73 -9.41
N GLY A 736 -4.70 10.71 -10.03
CA GLY A 736 -5.27 9.98 -11.17
C GLY A 736 -4.96 10.60 -12.54
N SER A 737 -4.12 11.63 -12.59
CA SER A 737 -3.73 12.27 -13.86
C SER A 737 -2.85 11.36 -14.72
N SER A 738 -1.95 10.61 -14.10
CA SER A 738 -1.14 9.58 -14.73
C SER A 738 -1.03 8.32 -13.88
N TRP A 739 -0.71 7.20 -14.52
CA TRP A 739 -0.66 5.88 -13.89
C TRP A 739 0.63 5.14 -14.25
N VAL A 740 1.15 4.39 -13.30
CA VAL A 740 2.29 3.49 -13.47
C VAL A 740 1.88 2.07 -13.09
N ARG A 741 2.18 1.08 -13.93
CA ARG A 741 1.95 -0.33 -13.61
C ARG A 741 2.98 -0.77 -12.58
N ILE A 742 2.52 -1.36 -11.48
CA ILE A 742 3.38 -1.80 -10.35
C ILE A 742 3.40 -3.33 -10.18
N ASN A 743 2.57 -4.07 -10.91
CA ASN A 743 2.77 -5.50 -11.13
C ASN A 743 3.41 -5.77 -12.49
N ASP A 744 3.68 -7.04 -12.78
CA ASP A 744 4.17 -7.52 -14.07
C ASP A 744 3.46 -8.82 -14.47
N ASP A 745 3.82 -9.38 -15.62
CA ASP A 745 3.11 -10.54 -16.18
C ASP A 745 3.38 -11.85 -15.42
N ALA A 746 4.43 -11.90 -14.59
CA ALA A 746 4.71 -13.02 -13.69
C ALA A 746 3.96 -12.91 -12.36
N HIS A 747 3.40 -11.73 -12.06
CA HIS A 747 2.74 -11.39 -10.79
C HIS A 747 1.32 -10.85 -11.04
N GLN A 748 0.41 -11.71 -11.48
CA GLN A 748 -0.96 -11.33 -11.86
C GLN A 748 -2.05 -11.89 -10.92
N TYR A 749 -1.86 -13.08 -10.36
CA TYR A 749 -2.67 -13.65 -9.28
C TYR A 749 -4.18 -13.84 -9.59
N ALA A 750 -4.50 -14.14 -10.84
CA ALA A 750 -5.84 -14.45 -11.33
C ALA A 750 -6.86 -13.29 -11.18
N LYS A 751 -8.03 -13.55 -10.58
CA LYS A 751 -9.11 -12.57 -10.43
C LYS A 751 -8.94 -11.74 -9.15
N ILE A 752 -8.15 -10.67 -9.26
CA ILE A 752 -7.75 -9.81 -8.14
C ILE A 752 -8.74 -8.68 -7.81
N ASN A 753 -10.05 -8.88 -7.96
CA ASN A 753 -11.09 -7.86 -7.65
C ASN A 753 -11.64 -7.95 -6.22
N MET A 754 -10.83 -8.46 -5.30
CA MET A 754 -11.27 -8.78 -3.95
C MET A 754 -11.12 -7.59 -2.99
N ALA A 755 -9.88 -7.14 -2.74
CA ALA A 755 -9.60 -5.99 -1.88
C ALA A 755 -8.26 -5.33 -2.22
N ILE A 756 -8.13 -4.01 -2.05
CA ILE A 756 -6.86 -3.30 -2.20
C ILE A 756 -6.78 -2.13 -1.21
N THR A 757 -5.60 -1.88 -0.65
CA THR A 757 -5.30 -0.63 0.08
C THR A 757 -3.82 -0.32 -0.02
N GLY A 758 -3.47 0.96 -0.09
CA GLY A 758 -2.10 1.37 0.20
C GLY A 758 -1.86 1.40 1.71
N ASP A 759 -0.62 1.66 2.11
CA ASP A 759 -0.25 1.91 3.50
C ASP A 759 -0.15 3.42 3.74
N PRO A 760 -0.95 4.01 4.67
CA PRO A 760 -0.90 5.44 4.96
C PRO A 760 0.43 5.89 5.60
N ARG A 761 1.29 4.95 6.02
CA ARG A 761 2.58 5.22 6.67
C ARG A 761 3.79 4.87 5.81
N VAL A 762 3.61 4.19 4.67
CA VAL A 762 4.72 3.75 3.82
C VAL A 762 4.52 4.09 2.35
N TYR A 763 5.40 4.99 1.89
CA TYR A 763 5.76 5.25 0.49
C TYR A 763 5.64 4.04 -0.45
N GLY A 764 4.68 4.00 -1.39
CA GLY A 764 4.66 3.02 -2.47
C GLY A 764 4.15 1.62 -2.10
N ARG A 765 3.96 1.32 -0.80
CA ARG A 765 3.44 0.06 -0.29
C ARG A 765 1.99 -0.14 -0.71
N VAL A 766 1.70 -1.30 -1.30
CA VAL A 766 0.34 -1.76 -1.59
C VAL A 766 0.08 -3.11 -0.93
N TYR A 767 -1.15 -3.29 -0.43
CA TYR A 767 -1.70 -4.57 -0.02
C TYR A 767 -2.80 -4.99 -1.00
N LEU A 768 -2.66 -6.18 -1.57
CA LEU A 768 -3.57 -6.72 -2.58
C LEU A 768 -4.19 -8.03 -2.07
N GLY A 769 -5.51 -8.05 -1.97
CA GLY A 769 -6.29 -9.22 -1.67
C GLY A 769 -6.59 -10.02 -2.94
N THR A 770 -6.52 -11.34 -2.84
CA THR A 770 -6.78 -12.26 -3.95
C THR A 770 -7.88 -13.25 -3.58
N ASN A 771 -8.33 -14.03 -4.55
CA ASN A 771 -9.21 -15.17 -4.33
C ASN A 771 -8.38 -16.45 -4.56
N GLY A 772 -7.76 -16.97 -3.49
CA GLY A 772 -6.95 -18.20 -3.54
C GLY A 772 -5.43 -18.03 -3.49
N ARG A 773 -4.89 -16.80 -3.44
CA ARG A 773 -3.44 -16.56 -3.29
C ARG A 773 -3.08 -15.77 -2.02
N GLY A 774 -4.03 -15.69 -1.09
CA GLY A 774 -3.91 -14.92 0.14
C GLY A 774 -3.78 -13.42 -0.09
N THR A 775 -3.11 -12.75 0.85
CA THR A 775 -2.81 -11.32 0.75
C THR A 775 -1.37 -11.13 0.28
N LEU A 776 -1.17 -10.26 -0.71
CA LEU A 776 0.13 -9.86 -1.19
C LEU A 776 0.44 -8.47 -0.66
N TYR A 777 1.72 -8.19 -0.43
CA TYR A 777 2.22 -6.83 -0.29
C TYR A 777 3.38 -6.60 -1.24
N ALA A 778 3.52 -5.37 -1.72
CA ALA A 778 4.59 -5.02 -2.63
C ALA A 778 5.11 -3.61 -2.38
N ASP A 779 6.43 -3.46 -2.57
CA ASP A 779 7.18 -2.21 -2.39
C ASP A 779 8.01 -1.93 -3.66
N PRO A 780 8.25 -0.66 -4.03
CA PRO A 780 9.18 -0.30 -5.10
C PRO A 780 10.57 -0.91 -4.88
N VAL A 781 11.21 -1.39 -5.95
CA VAL A 781 12.61 -1.86 -5.88
C VAL A 781 13.58 -0.71 -5.54
N ASN A 782 13.31 0.48 -6.06
CA ASN A 782 14.10 1.70 -5.86
C ASN A 782 13.20 2.83 -5.35
N PRO A 783 12.77 2.81 -4.07
CA PRO A 783 11.91 3.86 -3.55
C PRO A 783 12.65 5.21 -3.54
N PRO A 784 11.97 6.33 -3.81
CA PRO A 784 12.54 7.67 -3.62
C PRO A 784 13.06 7.83 -2.19
N ALA A 785 14.20 8.51 -2.01
CA ALA A 785 14.81 8.68 -0.69
C ALA A 785 13.83 9.38 0.27
N ALA A 786 13.28 8.62 1.21
CA ALA A 786 12.37 9.12 2.23
C ALA A 786 13.14 10.04 3.19
N SER A 787 12.72 11.30 3.30
CA SER A 787 13.31 12.24 4.26
C SER A 787 12.55 12.16 5.59
N ALA A 788 13.24 11.90 6.70
CA ALA A 788 12.66 12.03 8.03
C ALA A 788 12.27 13.49 8.33
N SER A 789 11.35 13.73 9.26
CA SER A 789 11.03 15.07 9.77
C SER A 789 11.01 15.10 11.31
N ILE A 790 11.03 16.30 11.88
CA ILE A 790 10.94 16.53 13.34
C ILE A 790 9.87 17.58 13.63
N THR A 791 9.13 17.40 14.73
CA THR A 791 8.13 18.36 15.22
C THR A 791 8.27 18.49 16.74
N PRO A 792 8.38 19.70 17.31
CA PRO A 792 8.46 20.99 16.63
C PRO A 792 9.84 21.22 15.99
N THR A 793 9.93 22.19 15.06
CA THR A 793 11.20 22.68 14.49
C THR A 793 11.76 23.89 15.25
N SER A 794 11.02 24.43 16.22
CA SER A 794 11.45 25.49 17.13
C SER A 794 10.95 25.30 18.56
N ALA A 795 11.73 25.74 19.55
CA ALA A 795 11.38 25.71 20.97
C ALA A 795 12.08 26.84 21.75
N SER A 796 11.76 27.00 23.04
CA SER A 796 12.40 27.95 23.96
C SER A 796 12.80 27.28 25.27
N PHE A 797 13.86 27.78 25.90
CA PHE A 797 14.35 27.29 27.20
C PHE A 797 14.82 28.46 28.08
N ASP A 798 14.41 28.50 29.35
CA ASP A 798 14.82 29.52 30.33
C ASP A 798 15.76 28.90 31.37
N LYS A 799 16.93 29.52 31.57
CA LYS A 799 17.96 29.06 32.52
C LYS A 799 17.56 29.26 33.99
N LYS A 800 16.53 30.04 34.31
CA LYS A 800 16.00 30.15 35.68
C LYS A 800 15.47 28.81 36.16
N THR A 801 16.03 28.27 37.25
CA THR A 801 15.74 26.92 37.76
C THR A 801 14.24 26.58 37.87
N ALA A 802 13.39 27.55 38.23
CA ALA A 802 11.94 27.35 38.34
C ALA A 802 11.21 27.19 36.98
N ASN A 803 11.82 27.64 35.89
CA ASN A 803 11.24 27.67 34.54
C ASN A 803 11.90 26.63 33.60
N GLN A 804 12.91 25.89 34.06
CA GLN A 804 13.59 24.88 33.26
C GLN A 804 12.66 23.68 32.98
N ALA A 805 12.50 23.34 31.70
CA ALA A 805 11.75 22.16 31.26
C ALA A 805 12.49 21.45 30.11
N ASP A 806 12.29 20.14 30.00
CA ASP A 806 12.78 19.37 28.86
C ASP A 806 12.04 19.76 27.58
N ILE A 807 12.69 19.59 26.42
CA ILE A 807 12.06 19.82 25.11
C ILE A 807 11.78 18.46 24.47
N ALA A 808 10.51 18.15 24.28
CA ALA A 808 10.06 16.96 23.54
C ALA A 808 10.02 17.25 22.02
N VAL A 809 10.59 16.34 21.24
CA VAL A 809 10.63 16.38 19.78
C VAL A 809 10.15 15.04 19.26
N THR A 810 9.10 15.04 18.45
CA THR A 810 8.59 13.85 17.78
C THR A 810 9.23 13.71 16.41
N LEU A 811 9.74 12.51 16.12
CA LEU A 811 10.33 12.15 14.84
C LEU A 811 9.29 11.47 13.94
N THR A 812 9.27 11.85 12.68
CA THR A 812 8.61 11.06 11.62
C THR A 812 9.71 10.45 10.77
N LEU A 813 10.00 9.16 10.99
CA LEU A 813 11.22 8.53 10.51
C LEU A 813 11.17 8.09 9.04
N ASN A 814 9.98 7.82 8.49
CA ASN A 814 9.78 7.41 7.10
C ASN A 814 10.75 6.30 6.63
N GLY A 815 10.96 5.26 7.46
CA GLY A 815 11.88 4.15 7.16
C GLY A 815 13.37 4.40 7.44
N THR A 816 13.75 5.59 7.92
CA THR A 816 15.10 5.90 8.38
C THR A 816 15.24 5.70 9.90
N THR A 817 16.47 5.77 10.43
CA THR A 817 16.72 5.76 11.88
C THR A 817 17.45 7.03 12.29
N LEU A 818 17.18 7.55 13.49
CA LEU A 818 17.97 8.66 14.06
C LEU A 818 19.39 8.14 14.33
N SER A 819 20.39 8.73 13.68
CA SER A 819 21.79 8.33 13.81
C SER A 819 22.51 9.15 14.89
N SER A 820 22.25 10.46 14.96
CA SER A 820 22.85 11.33 15.98
C SER A 820 22.13 12.67 16.07
N ILE A 821 22.27 13.34 17.22
CA ILE A 821 21.91 14.75 17.40
C ILE A 821 23.20 15.53 17.62
N LYS A 822 23.37 16.64 16.91
CA LYS A 822 24.59 17.47 16.98
C LYS A 822 24.25 18.92 17.29
N ASN A 823 25.11 19.59 18.05
CA ASN A 823 25.13 21.05 18.17
C ASN A 823 26.40 21.56 17.47
N GLY A 824 26.23 22.14 16.28
CA GLY A 824 27.35 22.36 15.36
C GLY A 824 28.02 21.04 14.95
N THR A 825 29.32 20.91 15.19
CA THR A 825 30.10 19.69 14.91
C THR A 825 30.08 18.67 16.05
N THR A 826 29.61 19.06 17.24
CA THR A 826 29.67 18.24 18.46
C THR A 826 28.45 17.33 18.55
N ALA A 827 28.65 16.02 18.69
CA ALA A 827 27.57 15.07 18.93
C ALA A 827 27.12 15.10 20.40
N LEU A 828 25.81 15.08 20.62
CA LEU A 828 25.21 14.95 21.95
C LEU A 828 25.26 13.49 22.42
N SER A 829 25.36 13.30 23.74
CA SER A 829 25.44 11.99 24.39
C SER A 829 24.05 11.45 24.74
N ALA A 830 23.68 10.31 24.17
CA ALA A 830 22.42 9.63 24.51
C ALA A 830 22.40 9.19 25.98
N GLY A 831 21.27 9.37 26.66
CA GLY A 831 21.09 9.13 28.09
C GLY A 831 21.54 10.28 28.99
N ALA A 832 22.49 11.11 28.56
CA ALA A 832 22.98 12.27 29.32
C ALA A 832 22.41 13.60 28.81
N ASP A 833 22.51 13.88 27.50
CA ASP A 833 22.07 15.15 26.91
C ASP A 833 20.65 15.06 26.34
N TYR A 834 20.25 13.87 25.89
CA TYR A 834 18.91 13.57 25.42
C TYR A 834 18.55 12.11 25.71
N THR A 835 17.26 11.78 25.70
CA THR A 835 16.76 10.39 25.68
C THR A 835 15.90 10.15 24.46
N VAL A 836 15.81 8.89 24.03
CA VAL A 836 14.95 8.46 22.93
C VAL A 836 14.01 7.38 23.47
N SER A 837 12.71 7.54 23.23
CA SER A 837 11.68 6.55 23.53
C SER A 837 10.73 6.44 22.34
N GLY A 838 10.87 5.35 21.58
CA GLY A 838 10.18 5.19 20.29
C GLY A 838 10.56 6.31 19.32
N THR A 839 9.56 7.05 18.82
CA THR A 839 9.73 8.20 17.94
C THR A 839 9.88 9.53 18.69
N ASN A 840 9.87 9.53 20.03
CA ASN A 840 10.04 10.75 20.81
C ASN A 840 11.47 10.90 21.30
N VAL A 841 12.05 12.06 21.05
CA VAL A 841 13.33 12.51 21.59
C VAL A 841 13.07 13.58 22.62
N THR A 842 13.63 13.41 23.81
CA THR A 842 13.59 14.42 24.87
C THR A 842 14.98 15.04 25.01
N ILE A 843 15.13 16.32 24.63
CA ILE A 843 16.35 17.08 24.93
C ILE A 843 16.28 17.53 26.38
N LYS A 844 17.25 17.12 27.19
CA LYS A 844 17.22 17.29 28.63
C LYS A 844 17.49 18.73 29.04
N LYS A 845 16.75 19.23 30.04
CA LYS A 845 16.95 20.55 30.63
C LYS A 845 18.35 20.74 31.20
N GLU A 846 18.98 19.68 31.71
CA GLU A 846 20.35 19.75 32.23
C GLU A 846 21.34 20.11 31.11
N TYR A 847 21.20 19.53 29.92
CA TYR A 847 21.99 19.90 28.74
C TYR A 847 21.66 21.33 28.27
N LEU A 848 20.36 21.69 28.22
CA LEU A 848 19.92 23.01 27.79
C LEU A 848 20.42 24.14 28.71
N ALA A 849 20.50 23.90 30.02
CA ALA A 849 21.03 24.84 31.00
C ALA A 849 22.52 25.17 30.81
N THR A 850 23.29 24.28 30.18
CA THR A 850 24.70 24.53 29.85
C THR A 850 24.88 25.42 28.62
N GLN A 851 23.85 25.58 27.78
CA GLN A 851 23.95 26.38 26.56
C GLN A 851 24.00 27.88 26.87
N ALA A 852 24.67 28.64 26.00
CA ALA A 852 24.71 30.11 26.09
C ALA A 852 23.33 30.72 25.81
N THR A 853 23.05 31.91 26.36
CA THR A 853 21.86 32.67 26.02
C THR A 853 21.89 33.08 24.54
N GLY A 854 20.75 33.02 23.85
CA GLY A 854 20.64 33.21 22.41
C GLY A 854 20.06 32.00 21.69
N ILE A 855 20.33 31.87 20.38
CA ILE A 855 19.78 30.80 19.55
C ILE A 855 20.75 29.61 19.50
N THR A 856 20.29 28.45 19.98
CA THR A 856 20.97 27.15 19.80
C THR A 856 20.29 26.37 18.68
N ARG A 857 21.06 25.72 17.80
CA ARG A 857 20.51 24.87 16.71
C ARG A 857 20.99 23.44 16.85
N LEU A 858 20.06 22.52 17.07
CA LEU A 858 20.36 21.08 17.12
C LEU A 858 20.04 20.44 15.77
N SER A 859 21.00 19.73 15.21
CA SER A 859 20.90 18.98 13.96
C SER A 859 20.62 17.50 14.27
N PHE A 860 19.42 17.05 13.90
CA PHE A 860 18.98 15.66 13.92
C PHE A 860 19.42 15.00 12.62
N ASN A 861 20.37 14.07 12.73
CA ASN A 861 20.92 13.33 11.61
C ASN A 861 20.28 11.96 11.56
N PHE A 862 19.98 11.48 10.35
CA PHE A 862 19.31 10.21 10.11
C PHE A 862 20.21 9.27 9.31
N SER A 863 19.86 8.00 9.21
CA SER A 863 20.58 7.01 8.40
C SER A 863 20.55 7.31 6.90
N ALA A 864 19.56 8.07 6.43
CA ALA A 864 19.44 8.58 5.07
C ALA A 864 18.68 9.93 5.05
N GLY A 865 18.84 10.70 3.97
CA GLY A 865 18.20 12.01 3.79
C GLY A 865 18.93 13.17 4.49
N ALA A 866 18.41 14.39 4.29
CA ALA A 866 19.00 15.60 4.86
C ALA A 866 18.69 15.74 6.36
N ALA A 867 19.67 16.19 7.14
CA ALA A 867 19.50 16.47 8.57
C ALA A 867 18.41 17.51 8.83
N LYS A 868 17.71 17.39 9.96
CA LYS A 868 16.64 18.31 10.38
C LYS A 868 17.09 19.16 11.54
N THR A 869 16.65 20.42 11.59
CA THR A 869 17.13 21.39 12.56
C THR A 869 16.03 21.79 13.53
N LEU A 870 16.29 21.62 14.83
CA LEU A 870 15.51 22.22 15.91
C LEU A 870 16.20 23.53 16.33
N THR A 871 15.47 24.64 16.28
CA THR A 871 15.96 25.96 16.73
C THR A 871 15.45 26.26 18.14
N ILE A 872 16.34 26.50 19.10
CA ILE A 872 16.01 26.71 20.51
C ILE A 872 16.43 28.11 20.93
N ALA A 873 15.48 28.92 21.41
CA ALA A 873 15.77 30.22 22.03
C ALA A 873 16.05 30.04 23.53
N VAL A 874 17.31 30.23 23.94
CA VAL A 874 17.77 30.12 25.32
C VAL A 874 17.80 31.50 25.98
N SER A 875 17.02 31.71 27.03
CA SER A 875 16.98 32.94 27.84
C SER A 875 17.45 32.68 29.28
N ASP A 876 17.82 33.72 30.01
CA ASP A 876 18.20 33.62 31.43
C ASP A 876 17.49 34.72 32.23
N THR A 877 16.50 34.33 33.05
CA THR A 877 15.70 35.26 33.86
C THR A 877 16.09 35.28 35.35
N THR A 878 17.34 34.94 35.69
CA THR A 878 17.82 34.79 37.09
C THR A 878 18.13 36.10 37.86
N GLY A 879 17.91 37.29 37.30
CA GLY A 879 18.12 38.60 37.97
C GLY A 879 16.83 39.35 38.36
N THR A 880 16.94 40.24 39.36
CA THR A 880 15.87 41.10 39.93
C THR A 880 14.96 41.78 38.91
N ALA A 881 13.68 42.01 39.29
CA ALA A 881 12.67 42.62 38.40
C ALA A 881 13.13 44.01 37.91
N ASN A 882 13.33 44.12 36.59
CA ASN A 882 13.69 45.38 35.94
C ASN A 882 12.58 46.43 36.14
N SER A 883 12.97 47.69 36.29
CA SER A 883 12.02 48.79 36.06
C SER A 883 11.64 48.82 34.59
N ILE A 884 10.39 49.16 34.28
CA ILE A 884 9.90 49.28 32.90
C ILE A 884 9.44 50.72 32.64
N ILE A 885 9.51 51.15 31.38
CA ILE A 885 9.02 52.45 30.92
C ILE A 885 7.86 52.26 29.94
N SER A 886 6.91 53.19 29.90
CA SER A 886 5.84 53.22 28.91
C SER A 886 5.53 54.65 28.49
N PRO A 887 5.48 54.98 27.18
CA PRO A 887 5.75 54.07 26.06
C PRO A 887 7.26 53.80 25.89
N VAL A 888 7.61 52.75 25.13
CA VAL A 888 9.02 52.45 24.72
C VAL A 888 9.37 53.00 23.33
N THR A 889 8.37 53.55 22.62
CA THR A 889 8.55 54.30 21.38
C THR A 889 7.72 55.57 21.42
N ALA A 890 8.19 56.63 20.79
CA ALA A 890 7.46 57.87 20.62
C ALA A 890 7.89 58.57 19.32
N SER A 891 7.18 59.61 18.92
CA SER A 891 7.53 60.43 17.75
C SER A 891 7.51 61.90 18.12
N PHE A 892 8.41 62.65 17.51
CA PHE A 892 8.50 64.10 17.68
C PHE A 892 8.68 64.75 16.31
N ASP A 893 7.87 65.75 16.01
CA ASP A 893 7.96 66.51 14.75
C ASP A 893 8.63 67.86 14.99
N LYS A 894 9.68 68.15 14.23
CA LYS A 894 10.41 69.42 14.30
C LYS A 894 9.61 70.62 13.81
N LYS A 895 8.54 70.44 13.02
CA LYS A 895 7.65 71.53 12.60
C LYS A 895 7.05 72.19 13.84
N THR A 896 7.27 73.50 14.01
CA THR A 896 6.95 74.26 15.23
C THR A 896 5.52 74.05 15.74
N ASP A 897 4.54 73.95 14.84
CA ASP A 897 3.12 73.74 15.18
C ASP A 897 2.82 72.36 15.78
N ASN A 898 3.68 71.38 15.53
CA ASN A 898 3.51 69.96 15.89
C ASN A 898 4.42 69.53 17.07
N GLN A 899 5.24 70.43 17.61
CA GLN A 899 6.17 70.11 18.70
C GLN A 899 5.42 69.90 20.02
N ALA A 900 5.57 68.73 20.63
CA ALA A 900 5.01 68.38 21.93
C ALA A 900 6.03 67.69 22.85
N ASP A 901 5.90 67.92 24.16
CA ASP A 901 6.65 67.17 25.18
C ASP A 901 6.24 65.69 25.15
N ILE A 902 7.16 64.77 25.49
CA ILE A 902 6.89 63.33 25.52
C ILE A 902 6.82 62.84 26.98
N PRO A 903 5.64 62.48 27.50
CA PRO A 903 5.51 61.85 28.81
C PRO A 903 5.86 60.36 28.73
N VAL A 904 6.61 59.89 29.73
CA VAL A 904 7.08 58.51 29.89
C VAL A 904 6.82 58.08 31.33
N THR A 905 5.93 57.12 31.52
CA THR A 905 5.59 56.56 32.82
C THR A 905 6.59 55.45 33.20
N LEU A 906 7.10 55.50 34.42
CA LEU A 906 8.00 54.52 35.02
C LEU A 906 7.21 53.56 35.93
N THR A 907 7.40 52.25 35.76
CA THR A 907 7.06 51.26 36.79
C THR A 907 8.34 50.77 37.41
N LEU A 908 8.61 51.23 38.63
CA LEU A 908 9.94 51.17 39.23
C LEU A 908 10.31 49.81 39.84
N ASN A 909 9.35 48.97 40.20
CA ASN A 909 9.58 47.63 40.75
C ASN A 909 10.62 47.58 41.91
N GLY A 910 10.65 48.62 42.75
CA GLY A 910 11.56 48.76 43.88
C GLY A 910 12.86 49.51 43.61
N ASN A 911 13.14 49.91 42.36
CA ASN A 911 14.33 50.68 41.99
C ASN A 911 14.04 52.20 41.93
N THR A 912 15.07 53.02 41.73
CA THR A 912 14.93 54.47 41.47
C THR A 912 15.56 54.82 40.12
N LEU A 913 15.04 55.83 39.41
CA LEU A 913 15.65 56.33 38.17
C LEU A 913 16.99 57.01 38.51
N SER A 914 18.09 56.55 37.92
CA SER A 914 19.44 57.06 38.19
C SER A 914 19.92 58.06 37.15
N SER A 915 19.63 57.86 35.86
CA SER A 915 19.96 58.82 34.80
C SER A 915 19.18 58.56 33.51
N ILE A 916 19.07 59.58 32.65
CA ILE A 916 18.63 59.43 31.26
C ILE A 916 19.79 59.88 30.36
N LYS A 917 20.13 59.08 29.36
CA LYS A 917 21.23 59.37 28.42
C LYS A 917 20.79 59.30 26.97
N ASN A 918 21.39 60.14 26.13
CA ASN A 918 21.36 59.99 24.67
C ASN A 918 22.77 59.66 24.19
N GLY A 919 22.99 58.40 23.80
CA GLY A 919 24.34 57.87 23.63
C GLY A 919 25.14 57.96 24.95
N THR A 920 26.29 58.65 24.90
CA THR A 920 27.14 58.88 26.09
C THR A 920 26.78 60.15 26.87
N ALA A 921 25.95 61.04 26.31
CA ALA A 921 25.58 62.30 26.95
C ALA A 921 24.47 62.09 27.99
N VAL A 922 24.65 62.61 29.20
CA VAL A 922 23.65 62.57 30.28
C VAL A 922 22.74 63.79 30.14
N LEU A 923 21.43 63.57 30.11
CA LEU A 923 20.43 64.64 30.05
C LEU A 923 20.33 65.36 31.40
N THR A 924 20.06 66.65 31.38
CA THR A 924 19.97 67.52 32.55
C THR A 924 18.53 67.67 33.03
N ALA A 925 18.22 67.21 34.24
CA ALA A 925 16.90 67.38 34.85
C ALA A 925 16.54 68.87 35.03
N GLY A 926 15.29 69.22 34.73
CA GLY A 926 14.78 70.60 34.73
C GLY A 926 15.00 71.35 33.41
N THR A 927 15.91 70.89 32.55
CA THR A 927 16.20 71.50 31.23
C THR A 927 15.82 70.56 30.09
N ASP A 928 16.38 69.34 30.05
CA ASP A 928 16.14 68.37 28.97
C ASP A 928 14.92 67.49 29.25
N TYR A 929 14.61 67.28 30.53
CA TYR A 929 13.44 66.55 30.99
C TYR A 929 13.02 67.00 32.40
N THR A 930 11.79 66.73 32.79
CA THR A 930 11.29 66.92 34.17
C THR A 930 10.76 65.60 34.74
N VAL A 931 10.82 65.42 36.07
CA VAL A 931 10.27 64.24 36.75
C VAL A 931 9.19 64.67 37.74
N SER A 932 8.01 64.07 37.66
CA SER A 932 6.91 64.28 38.60
C SER A 932 6.27 62.93 38.96
N GLY A 933 6.43 62.52 40.22
CA GLY A 933 6.04 61.17 40.67
C GLY A 933 6.74 60.09 39.85
N THR A 934 5.96 59.21 39.24
CA THR A 934 6.44 58.13 38.36
C THR A 934 6.49 58.53 36.89
N THR A 935 6.34 59.81 36.53
CA THR A 935 6.36 60.25 35.13
C THR A 935 7.56 61.13 34.84
N VAL A 936 8.34 60.76 33.82
CA VAL A 936 9.38 61.57 33.20
C VAL A 936 8.78 62.26 31.97
N THR A 937 8.96 63.56 31.83
CA THR A 937 8.56 64.29 30.63
C THR A 937 9.81 64.77 29.90
N ILE A 938 10.07 64.23 28.71
CA ILE A 938 11.17 64.70 27.84
C ILE A 938 10.70 65.98 27.16
N LYS A 939 11.50 67.05 27.29
CA LYS A 939 11.12 68.39 26.86
C LYS A 939 11.21 68.54 25.34
N LYS A 940 10.21 69.17 24.73
CA LYS A 940 10.17 69.46 23.30
C LYS A 940 11.36 70.31 22.85
N GLU A 941 11.86 71.19 23.72
CA GLU A 941 13.03 72.02 23.45
C GLU A 941 14.29 71.15 23.25
N TYR A 942 14.44 70.09 24.04
CA TYR A 942 15.52 69.11 23.89
C TYR A 942 15.34 68.25 22.63
N LEU A 943 14.11 67.81 22.35
CA LEU A 943 13.78 66.96 21.20
C LEU A 943 13.94 67.71 19.86
N ALA A 944 13.61 69.01 19.81
CA ALA A 944 13.80 69.85 18.63
C ALA A 944 15.27 69.99 18.21
N ALA A 945 16.19 69.88 19.16
CA ALA A 945 17.63 69.95 18.90
C ALA A 945 18.24 68.63 18.38
N GLN A 946 17.52 67.51 18.47
CA GLN A 946 18.03 66.19 18.04
C GLN A 946 18.02 66.05 16.52
N PRO A 947 18.92 65.31 15.86
CA PRO A 947 18.90 65.10 14.42
C PRO A 947 17.64 64.33 13.97
N VAL A 948 17.21 64.53 12.70
CA VAL A 948 16.12 63.74 12.09
C VAL A 948 16.53 62.27 12.00
N GLY A 949 15.62 61.37 12.35
CA GLY A 949 15.87 59.94 12.51
C GLY A 949 15.52 59.47 13.92
N THR A 950 15.88 58.23 14.23
CA THR A 950 15.57 57.65 15.55
C THR A 950 16.61 58.07 16.58
N THR A 951 16.19 58.84 17.59
CA THR A 951 16.99 59.14 18.79
C THR A 951 16.61 58.17 19.90
N THR A 952 17.58 57.41 20.42
CA THR A 952 17.34 56.43 21.49
C THR A 952 17.79 56.98 22.84
N LEU A 953 16.85 57.17 23.76
CA LEU A 953 17.11 57.61 25.13
C LEU A 953 17.17 56.40 26.06
N SER A 954 18.27 56.25 26.80
CA SER A 954 18.50 55.17 27.76
C SER A 954 18.21 55.65 29.18
N PHE A 955 17.21 55.06 29.81
CA PHE A 955 16.82 55.25 31.22
C PHE A 955 17.55 54.20 32.06
N SER A 956 18.50 54.65 32.89
CA SER A 956 19.17 53.78 33.86
C SER A 956 18.50 53.90 35.22
N PHE A 957 18.47 52.79 35.96
CA PHE A 957 17.89 52.70 37.30
C PHE A 957 18.96 52.32 38.33
N SER A 958 18.61 52.33 39.62
CA SER A 958 19.52 51.96 40.72
C SER A 958 19.96 50.49 40.70
N ALA A 959 19.17 49.62 40.08
CA ALA A 959 19.47 48.21 39.79
C ALA A 959 18.62 47.72 38.60
N GLY A 960 18.96 46.57 38.02
CA GLY A 960 18.28 46.04 36.82
C GLY A 960 18.76 46.67 35.50
N ALA A 961 18.23 46.16 34.38
CA ALA A 961 18.60 46.60 33.04
C ALA A 961 18.05 47.99 32.72
N ALA A 962 18.87 48.81 32.05
CA ALA A 962 18.43 50.09 31.50
C ALA A 962 17.31 49.88 30.47
N GLN A 963 16.35 50.79 30.43
CA GLN A 963 15.22 50.77 29.49
C GLN A 963 15.43 51.82 28.42
N THR A 964 15.09 51.51 27.17
CA THR A 964 15.30 52.41 26.03
C THR A 964 13.98 52.94 25.49
N LEU A 965 13.88 54.26 25.34
CA LEU A 965 12.83 54.92 24.57
C LEU A 965 13.39 55.30 23.20
N ALA A 966 12.84 54.72 22.14
CA ALA A 966 13.16 55.14 20.77
C ALA A 966 12.21 56.27 20.34
N VAL A 967 12.74 57.47 20.15
CA VAL A 967 11.99 58.63 19.65
C VAL A 967 12.30 58.85 18.18
N THR A 968 11.31 58.65 17.32
CA THR A 968 11.44 58.99 15.90
C THR A 968 11.29 60.50 15.74
N ILE A 969 12.41 61.19 15.51
CA ILE A 969 12.43 62.61 15.18
C ILE A 969 12.16 62.75 13.69
N VAL A 970 10.99 63.27 13.33
CA VAL A 970 10.65 63.61 11.95
C VAL A 970 10.77 65.11 11.76
N ASP A 971 11.11 65.52 10.55
CA ASP A 971 11.02 66.92 10.15
C ASP A 971 10.03 66.99 8.99
N THR A 972 8.80 67.42 9.30
CA THR A 972 7.76 67.61 8.29
C THR A 972 7.79 69.01 7.67
N VAL A 973 8.84 69.80 7.93
CA VAL A 973 9.12 70.99 7.13
C VAL A 973 9.34 70.54 5.69
N ALA A 974 8.45 70.93 4.78
CA ALA A 974 8.40 70.42 3.43
C ALA A 974 9.75 70.59 2.69
N PRO A 975 10.41 69.50 2.24
CA PRO A 975 11.52 69.59 1.29
C PRO A 975 11.01 70.02 -0.09
N PRO A 976 11.78 70.80 -0.87
CA PRO A 976 11.40 71.18 -2.22
C PRO A 976 11.35 69.96 -3.15
N ALA A 977 10.31 69.89 -3.99
CA ALA A 977 10.14 68.82 -4.96
C ALA A 977 11.25 68.84 -6.04
N GLY A 978 11.92 67.70 -6.22
CA GLY A 978 12.78 67.41 -7.36
C GLY A 978 12.98 65.90 -7.53
N ALA A 979 12.67 65.36 -8.71
CA ALA A 979 12.86 63.95 -9.02
C ALA A 979 14.27 63.71 -9.60
N LEU A 980 14.91 62.60 -9.22
CA LEU A 980 16.14 62.12 -9.87
C LEU A 980 15.78 61.02 -10.87
N LYS A 981 16.60 60.88 -11.90
CA LYS A 981 16.59 59.75 -12.81
C LYS A 981 18.00 59.18 -12.96
N VAL A 982 18.13 57.87 -12.90
CA VAL A 982 19.41 57.17 -13.10
C VAL A 982 19.40 56.51 -14.47
N GLN A 983 20.42 56.83 -15.26
CA GLN A 983 20.77 56.09 -16.46
C GLN A 983 22.09 55.37 -16.26
N MET A 984 22.25 54.19 -16.85
CA MET A 984 23.43 53.37 -16.62
C MET A 984 23.69 52.36 -17.75
N TYR A 985 24.97 51.97 -17.90
CA TYR A 985 25.38 50.75 -18.59
C TYR A 985 26.66 50.17 -17.95
N ASN A 986 26.96 48.89 -18.20
CA ASN A 986 28.23 48.28 -17.79
C ASN A 986 29.24 48.34 -18.94
N SER A 987 30.43 48.88 -18.67
CA SER A 987 31.52 48.96 -19.67
C SER A 987 32.26 47.63 -19.90
N GLY A 988 32.09 46.66 -18.98
CA GLY A 988 32.56 45.28 -19.15
C GLY A 988 31.41 44.31 -18.95
N THR A 989 31.01 43.60 -20.01
CA THR A 989 29.81 42.73 -20.01
C THR A 989 30.13 41.23 -20.05
N ALA A 990 31.39 40.85 -19.86
CA ALA A 990 31.78 39.44 -19.76
C ALA A 990 31.09 38.77 -18.56
N ALA A 991 30.59 37.55 -18.77
CA ALA A 991 29.87 36.80 -17.74
C ALA A 991 30.71 36.57 -16.47
N SER A 992 32.03 36.43 -16.63
CA SER A 992 32.99 36.43 -15.53
C SER A 992 34.07 37.47 -15.78
N ALA A 993 34.32 38.33 -14.79
CA ALA A 993 35.32 39.39 -14.88
C ALA A 993 35.91 39.70 -13.50
N ASN A 994 37.18 40.08 -13.44
CA ASN A 994 37.84 40.51 -12.20
C ASN A 994 37.46 41.92 -11.75
N THR A 995 36.64 42.64 -12.53
CA THR A 995 36.10 43.94 -12.17
C THR A 995 34.64 44.09 -12.59
N ILE A 996 33.83 44.74 -11.77
CA ILE A 996 32.50 45.24 -12.13
C ILE A 996 32.64 46.74 -12.45
N SER A 997 32.24 47.17 -13.65
CA SER A 997 32.52 48.54 -14.15
C SER A 997 31.27 49.29 -14.64
N PRO A 998 30.35 49.68 -13.73
CA PRO A 998 29.13 50.42 -14.08
C PRO A 998 29.42 51.90 -14.34
N LYS A 999 28.79 52.43 -15.37
CA LYS A 999 28.82 53.86 -15.71
C LYS A 999 27.44 54.42 -15.43
N PHE A 1000 27.32 55.38 -14.54
CA PHE A 1000 26.06 56.03 -14.17
C PHE A 1000 25.99 57.44 -14.73
N LYS A 1001 24.78 57.89 -15.02
CA LYS A 1001 24.43 59.27 -15.33
C LYS A 1001 23.21 59.62 -14.48
N LEU A 1002 23.41 60.54 -13.55
CA LEU A 1002 22.38 61.03 -12.66
C LEU A 1002 21.79 62.30 -13.25
N VAL A 1003 20.50 62.27 -13.58
CA VAL A 1003 19.77 63.40 -14.18
C VAL A 1003 18.81 63.98 -13.14
N ASN A 1004 18.86 65.28 -12.92
CA ASN A 1004 17.82 65.97 -12.16
C ASN A 1004 16.64 66.28 -13.08
N THR A 1005 15.56 65.52 -12.94
CA THR A 1005 14.31 65.72 -13.69
C THR A 1005 13.33 66.65 -12.97
N GLY A 1006 13.71 67.14 -11.79
CA GLY A 1006 12.99 68.13 -11.02
C GLY A 1006 13.14 69.56 -11.54
N THR A 1007 12.48 70.49 -10.86
CA THR A 1007 12.48 71.93 -11.17
C THR A 1007 13.41 72.75 -10.27
N SER A 1008 14.05 72.13 -9.27
CA SER A 1008 14.96 72.76 -8.32
C SER A 1008 16.32 72.07 -8.30
N ALA A 1009 17.38 72.79 -7.93
CA ALA A 1009 18.72 72.21 -7.82
C ALA A 1009 18.80 71.22 -6.64
N ILE A 1010 19.46 70.08 -6.83
CA ILE A 1010 19.62 69.02 -5.83
C ILE A 1010 21.05 69.06 -5.28
N THR A 1011 21.22 69.24 -3.97
CA THR A 1011 22.54 69.16 -3.33
C THR A 1011 23.06 67.72 -3.35
N LEU A 1012 24.21 67.49 -4.02
CA LEU A 1012 24.70 66.14 -4.28
C LEU A 1012 25.14 65.39 -3.03
N SER A 1013 25.59 66.08 -1.98
CA SER A 1013 25.97 65.43 -0.72
C SER A 1013 24.81 64.73 -0.01
N GLY A 1014 23.56 65.04 -0.38
CA GLY A 1014 22.37 64.32 0.08
C GLY A 1014 21.96 63.14 -0.81
N VAL A 1015 22.65 62.91 -1.93
CA VAL A 1015 22.29 61.88 -2.91
C VAL A 1015 23.06 60.59 -2.66
N LYS A 1016 22.34 59.46 -2.74
CA LYS A 1016 22.92 58.12 -2.75
C LYS A 1016 22.39 57.29 -3.91
N LEU A 1017 23.20 56.37 -4.43
CA LEU A 1017 22.85 55.42 -5.49
C LEU A 1017 23.32 54.02 -5.10
N ARG A 1018 22.51 52.98 -5.36
CA ARG A 1018 22.88 51.59 -5.03
C ARG A 1018 22.98 50.70 -6.27
N TYR A 1019 24.00 49.85 -6.31
CA TYR A 1019 24.20 48.81 -7.33
C TYR A 1019 24.35 47.45 -6.64
N TYR A 1020 23.42 46.53 -6.86
CA TYR A 1020 23.27 45.22 -6.23
C TYR A 1020 23.88 44.09 -7.09
N TYR A 1021 24.62 43.19 -6.43
CA TYR A 1021 25.36 42.08 -7.07
C TYR A 1021 25.64 40.95 -6.07
N THR A 1022 26.10 39.80 -6.55
CA THR A 1022 26.64 38.71 -5.72
C THR A 1022 28.16 38.79 -5.59
N ILE A 1023 28.68 38.63 -4.38
CA ILE A 1023 30.13 38.76 -4.12
C ILE A 1023 30.93 37.55 -4.62
N ASP A 1024 30.31 36.40 -4.88
CA ASP A 1024 30.95 35.19 -5.45
C ASP A 1024 32.23 34.75 -4.74
N GLY A 1025 32.13 34.47 -3.44
CA GLY A 1025 33.26 34.18 -2.58
C GLY A 1025 33.69 35.43 -1.83
N GLU A 1026 33.33 35.45 -0.53
CA GLU A 1026 33.52 36.57 0.38
C GLU A 1026 34.96 37.07 0.39
N GLN A 1027 35.18 38.32 -0.03
CA GLN A 1027 36.49 38.98 -0.08
C GLN A 1027 36.36 40.47 0.19
N THR A 1028 37.44 41.10 0.66
CA THR A 1028 37.49 42.56 0.77
C THR A 1028 37.44 43.18 -0.63
N GLN A 1029 36.72 44.30 -0.80
CA GLN A 1029 36.52 44.93 -2.10
C GLN A 1029 37.08 46.35 -2.10
N ASN A 1030 37.56 46.79 -3.27
CA ASN A 1030 38.10 48.11 -3.51
C ASN A 1030 37.19 48.87 -4.49
N PHE A 1031 36.86 50.12 -4.14
CA PHE A 1031 36.10 51.03 -4.99
C PHE A 1031 37.03 52.03 -5.69
N PHE A 1032 36.80 52.23 -6.98
CA PHE A 1032 37.49 53.23 -7.80
C PHE A 1032 36.44 54.10 -8.51
N CYS A 1033 36.54 55.42 -8.35
CA CYS A 1033 35.88 56.36 -9.25
C CYS A 1033 36.87 56.73 -10.37
N ASP A 1034 36.76 56.07 -11.52
CA ASP A 1034 37.67 56.29 -12.64
C ASP A 1034 37.49 57.71 -13.23
N TRP A 1035 36.28 58.27 -13.21
CA TRP A 1035 35.99 59.65 -13.65
C TRP A 1035 34.61 60.15 -13.19
N SER A 1036 34.47 61.45 -12.89
CA SER A 1036 33.17 62.13 -12.74
C SER A 1036 33.25 63.63 -13.03
N GLN A 1037 32.17 64.21 -13.57
CA GLN A 1037 32.06 65.65 -13.84
C GLN A 1037 32.18 66.52 -12.58
N VAL A 1038 31.86 65.97 -11.40
CA VAL A 1038 31.98 66.67 -10.11
C VAL A 1038 33.30 66.39 -9.40
N GLY A 1039 34.24 65.73 -10.08
CA GLY A 1039 35.55 65.32 -9.56
C GLY A 1039 35.52 63.96 -8.88
N SER A 1040 36.40 63.04 -9.28
CA SER A 1040 36.43 61.67 -8.76
C SER A 1040 36.66 61.58 -7.24
N ALA A 1041 37.45 62.50 -6.67
CA ALA A 1041 37.68 62.58 -5.23
C ALA A 1041 36.41 62.96 -4.43
N ASN A 1042 35.39 63.48 -5.11
CA ASN A 1042 34.12 63.87 -4.51
C ASN A 1042 33.06 62.77 -4.57
N VAL A 1043 33.31 61.67 -5.26
CA VAL A 1043 32.45 60.48 -5.30
C VAL A 1043 32.97 59.46 -4.31
N THR A 1044 32.11 59.03 -3.39
CA THR A 1044 32.42 58.00 -2.40
C THR A 1044 31.75 56.69 -2.77
N GLY A 1045 32.33 55.57 -2.34
CA GLY A 1045 31.75 54.24 -2.51
C GLY A 1045 31.95 53.41 -1.26
N SER A 1046 30.90 52.74 -0.81
CA SER A 1046 30.95 51.76 0.28
C SER A 1046 30.29 50.45 -0.12
N PHE A 1047 30.78 49.34 0.43
CA PHE A 1047 30.23 48.02 0.20
C PHE A 1047 29.41 47.59 1.40
N VAL A 1048 28.15 47.21 1.16
CA VAL A 1048 27.23 46.79 2.22
C VAL A 1048 26.77 45.37 1.96
N LYS A 1049 27.04 44.48 2.91
CA LYS A 1049 26.48 43.13 2.93
C LYS A 1049 25.00 43.19 3.27
N MET A 1050 24.16 42.54 2.47
CA MET A 1050 22.73 42.49 2.74
C MET A 1050 22.46 41.59 3.97
N PRO A 1051 21.61 42.01 4.92
CA PRO A 1051 21.23 41.17 6.07
C PRO A 1051 20.55 39.86 5.68
N SER A 1052 19.94 39.82 4.50
CA SER A 1052 19.37 38.64 3.87
C SER A 1052 19.64 38.73 2.38
N ALA A 1053 20.32 37.73 1.82
CA ALA A 1053 20.57 37.66 0.39
C ALA A 1053 19.25 37.38 -0.35
N THR A 1054 19.08 37.99 -1.52
CA THR A 1054 17.98 37.73 -2.44
C THR A 1054 18.52 37.13 -3.73
N THR A 1055 17.65 36.67 -4.63
CA THR A 1055 18.09 36.13 -5.91
C THR A 1055 18.82 37.21 -6.71
N GLY A 1056 20.13 37.00 -6.92
CA GLY A 1056 21.01 37.89 -7.69
C GLY A 1056 21.63 39.04 -6.89
N ALA A 1057 21.51 39.06 -5.56
CA ALA A 1057 22.24 40.02 -4.73
C ALA A 1057 22.47 39.52 -3.29
N ASP A 1058 23.73 39.55 -2.84
CA ASP A 1058 24.10 39.43 -1.42
C ASP A 1058 24.87 40.67 -0.91
N TYR A 1059 25.24 41.57 -1.84
CA TYR A 1059 25.94 42.83 -1.58
C TYR A 1059 25.36 43.97 -2.45
N TYR A 1060 25.59 45.21 -2.00
CA TYR A 1060 25.49 46.37 -2.87
C TYR A 1060 26.65 47.36 -2.69
N LEU A 1061 27.00 48.04 -3.79
CA LEU A 1061 27.84 49.24 -3.80
C LEU A 1061 26.93 50.44 -3.59
N GLU A 1062 27.13 51.19 -2.52
CA GLU A 1062 26.47 52.47 -2.28
C GLU A 1062 27.41 53.61 -2.70
N LEU A 1063 27.04 54.31 -3.75
CA LEU A 1063 27.70 55.53 -4.19
C LEU A 1063 27.10 56.74 -3.48
N GLY A 1064 27.95 57.66 -3.07
CA GLY A 1064 27.56 58.94 -2.49
C GLY A 1064 28.50 60.06 -2.93
N PHE A 1065 28.26 61.26 -2.39
CA PHE A 1065 29.05 62.43 -2.69
C PHE A 1065 29.46 63.17 -1.41
N ASN A 1066 30.67 63.71 -1.37
CA ASN A 1066 31.06 64.61 -0.29
C ASN A 1066 30.44 66.01 -0.50
N SER A 1067 30.57 66.88 0.51
CA SER A 1067 30.04 68.26 0.45
C SER A 1067 30.64 69.11 -0.67
N SER A 1068 31.86 68.78 -1.14
CA SER A 1068 32.56 69.49 -2.21
C SER A 1068 32.05 69.16 -3.62
N ALA A 1069 31.16 68.17 -3.77
CA ALA A 1069 30.54 67.83 -5.07
C ALA A 1069 29.57 68.90 -5.60
N GLY A 1070 29.10 69.82 -4.74
CA GLY A 1070 28.19 70.90 -5.12
C GLY A 1070 26.74 70.45 -5.30
N SER A 1071 26.02 71.11 -6.21
CA SER A 1071 24.62 70.82 -6.51
C SER A 1071 24.40 70.51 -8.00
N LEU A 1072 23.42 69.65 -8.27
CA LEU A 1072 22.94 69.29 -9.58
C LEU A 1072 21.74 70.18 -9.94
N ALA A 1073 21.95 71.15 -10.82
CA ALA A 1073 20.89 72.06 -11.27
C ALA A 1073 19.70 71.31 -11.90
N ALA A 1074 18.52 71.92 -11.88
CA ALA A 1074 17.32 71.38 -12.54
C ALA A 1074 17.58 71.13 -14.04
N GLY A 1075 17.22 69.95 -14.53
CA GLY A 1075 17.47 69.52 -15.92
C GLY A 1075 18.92 69.13 -16.24
N ALA A 1076 19.87 69.34 -15.32
CA ALA A 1076 21.27 68.97 -15.52
C ALA A 1076 21.52 67.48 -15.19
N SER A 1077 22.63 66.94 -15.70
CA SER A 1077 23.10 65.60 -15.37
C SER A 1077 24.57 65.59 -14.97
N ILE A 1078 24.95 64.60 -14.15
CA ILE A 1078 26.35 64.26 -13.88
C ILE A 1078 26.64 62.81 -14.23
N ASP A 1079 27.81 62.58 -14.81
CA ASP A 1079 28.32 61.26 -15.14
C ASP A 1079 29.27 60.75 -14.04
N ILE A 1080 29.18 59.46 -13.74
CA ILE A 1080 29.98 58.76 -12.73
C ILE A 1080 30.47 57.46 -13.36
N GLN A 1081 31.78 57.31 -13.46
CA GLN A 1081 32.42 56.10 -13.92
C GLN A 1081 32.98 55.34 -12.72
N ALA A 1082 32.31 54.25 -12.35
CA ALA A 1082 32.70 53.43 -11.20
C ALA A 1082 33.34 52.12 -11.66
N ARG A 1083 34.28 51.62 -10.86
CA ARG A 1083 34.87 50.30 -11.00
C ARG A 1083 35.12 49.68 -9.63
N VAL A 1084 34.83 48.40 -9.52
CA VAL A 1084 34.96 47.60 -8.32
C VAL A 1084 35.82 46.38 -8.62
N ALA A 1085 36.71 46.01 -7.71
CA ALA A 1085 37.47 44.76 -7.74
C ALA A 1085 37.61 44.18 -6.33
N LYS A 1086 37.68 42.85 -6.22
CA LYS A 1086 38.15 42.19 -4.99
C LYS A 1086 39.62 42.54 -4.75
N SER A 1087 40.04 42.59 -3.50
CA SER A 1087 41.41 42.92 -3.12
C SER A 1087 42.45 41.95 -3.68
N ASP A 1088 42.02 40.71 -3.97
CA ASP A 1088 42.83 39.65 -4.57
C ASP A 1088 42.63 39.51 -6.10
N TRP A 1089 41.81 40.37 -6.71
CA TRP A 1089 41.45 40.35 -8.14
C TRP A 1089 40.79 39.05 -8.62
N THR A 1090 40.20 38.26 -7.72
CA THR A 1090 39.37 37.11 -8.13
C THR A 1090 38.12 37.59 -8.85
N ASN A 1091 37.57 36.72 -9.71
CA ASN A 1091 36.46 37.10 -10.59
C ASN A 1091 35.12 37.24 -9.83
N TYR A 1092 34.25 38.08 -10.39
CA TYR A 1092 32.81 38.10 -10.19
C TYR A 1092 32.11 37.38 -11.36
N THR A 1093 30.86 37.00 -11.16
CA THR A 1093 29.94 36.38 -12.10
C THR A 1093 28.77 37.32 -12.38
N GLN A 1094 28.91 38.18 -13.39
CA GLN A 1094 27.99 39.31 -13.59
C GLN A 1094 26.59 38.92 -14.11
N THR A 1095 26.45 37.78 -14.81
CA THR A 1095 25.16 37.38 -15.43
C THR A 1095 24.05 37.02 -14.43
N GLY A 1096 24.38 36.84 -13.15
CA GLY A 1096 23.43 36.59 -12.07
C GLY A 1096 23.06 37.84 -11.26
N ASP A 1097 23.74 38.97 -11.47
CA ASP A 1097 23.64 40.16 -10.63
C ASP A 1097 22.39 40.99 -10.92
N TYR A 1098 21.69 41.43 -9.87
CA TYR A 1098 20.45 42.20 -10.01
C TYR A 1098 20.63 43.51 -10.80
N SER A 1099 21.66 44.28 -10.49
CA SER A 1099 21.90 45.59 -11.13
C SER A 1099 22.70 45.51 -12.43
N PHE A 1100 23.19 44.34 -12.84
CA PHE A 1100 24.02 44.20 -14.03
C PHE A 1100 23.21 44.43 -15.32
N ASN A 1101 23.69 45.35 -16.15
CA ASN A 1101 23.16 45.60 -17.48
C ASN A 1101 24.09 44.99 -18.53
N GLY A 1102 23.76 43.77 -18.97
CA GLY A 1102 24.49 43.09 -20.04
C GLY A 1102 24.06 43.45 -21.46
N ALA A 1103 23.04 44.31 -21.63
CA ALA A 1103 22.40 44.56 -22.92
C ALA A 1103 22.79 45.91 -23.53
N ASP A 1104 22.81 46.99 -22.74
CA ASP A 1104 23.08 48.33 -23.25
C ASP A 1104 24.57 48.64 -23.30
N THR A 1105 25.04 49.23 -24.40
CA THR A 1105 26.43 49.69 -24.56
C THR A 1105 26.59 51.21 -24.37
N ASN A 1106 25.53 51.90 -23.93
CA ASN A 1106 25.49 53.32 -23.61
C ASN A 1106 24.38 53.61 -22.57
N TYR A 1107 24.32 54.82 -22.02
CA TYR A 1107 23.37 55.19 -20.96
C TYR A 1107 21.90 54.92 -21.33
N ALA A 1108 21.28 53.99 -20.61
CA ALA A 1108 19.85 53.70 -20.66
C ALA A 1108 19.20 53.92 -19.29
N ASP A 1109 17.92 54.29 -19.24
CA ASP A 1109 17.18 54.43 -17.98
C ASP A 1109 17.21 53.10 -17.22
N TRP A 1110 17.78 53.08 -16.02
CA TRP A 1110 18.04 51.83 -15.29
C TRP A 1110 17.37 51.86 -13.92
N SER A 1111 16.26 51.13 -13.80
CA SER A 1111 15.46 51.07 -12.57
C SER A 1111 16.05 50.13 -11.52
N LYS A 1112 16.98 49.24 -11.90
CA LYS A 1112 17.66 48.32 -10.98
C LYS A 1112 18.88 48.92 -10.28
N ALA A 1113 19.06 50.24 -10.33
CA ALA A 1113 20.04 50.98 -9.54
C ALA A 1113 19.34 52.14 -8.82
N PRO A 1114 18.76 51.92 -7.62
CA PRO A 1114 17.90 52.90 -6.98
C PRO A 1114 18.69 54.10 -6.41
N ALA A 1115 18.08 55.29 -6.51
CA ALA A 1115 18.65 56.54 -6.01
C ALA A 1115 17.79 57.19 -4.94
N TYR A 1116 18.46 57.85 -3.99
CA TYR A 1116 17.88 58.44 -2.80
C TYR A 1116 18.31 59.89 -2.65
N ILE A 1117 17.41 60.73 -2.13
CA ILE A 1117 17.73 62.08 -1.64
C ILE A 1117 17.46 62.11 -0.15
N SER A 1118 18.47 62.41 0.66
CA SER A 1118 18.39 62.48 2.12
C SER A 1118 17.78 61.23 2.76
N GLY A 1119 18.06 60.05 2.18
CA GLY A 1119 17.56 58.75 2.66
C GLY A 1119 16.20 58.32 2.11
N THR A 1120 15.49 59.19 1.38
CA THR A 1120 14.22 58.84 0.72
C THR A 1120 14.47 58.33 -0.70
N LEU A 1121 13.90 57.17 -1.04
CA LEU A 1121 13.96 56.61 -2.39
C LEU A 1121 13.20 57.51 -3.37
N VAL A 1122 13.88 57.97 -4.42
CA VAL A 1122 13.31 58.86 -5.45
C VAL A 1122 13.35 58.29 -6.86
N TRP A 1123 14.09 57.20 -7.09
CA TRP A 1123 14.18 56.50 -8.39
C TRP A 1123 14.55 55.03 -8.21
N GLY A 1124 13.98 54.14 -9.03
CA GLY A 1124 14.34 52.72 -9.11
C GLY A 1124 13.69 51.82 -8.06
N ASN A 1125 14.06 50.54 -8.08
CA ASN A 1125 13.56 49.49 -7.19
C ASN A 1125 14.73 48.74 -6.53
N GLU A 1126 14.53 48.34 -5.27
CA GLU A 1126 15.42 47.41 -4.56
C GLU A 1126 15.04 45.94 -4.92
N PRO A 1127 15.98 44.98 -4.86
CA PRO A 1127 15.68 43.56 -5.07
C PRO A 1127 14.80 43.00 -3.93
N SER A 1128 13.80 42.18 -4.28
CA SER A 1128 12.82 41.57 -3.36
C SER A 1128 13.11 40.11 -3.05
#